data_AF-A0A6N8BQH9-F1
#
_entry.id   AF-A0A6N8BQH9-F1
#
_cell.length_a   1.000
_cell.length_b   1.000
_cell.length_c   1.000
_cell.angle_alpha   90.00
_cell.angle_beta   90.00
_cell.angle_gamma   90.00
#
_symmetry.space_group_name_H-M   'P 1'
#
loop_
_entity.id
_entity.type
_entity.pdbx_description
1 polymer ?
#
loop_
_entity_poly.entity_id
_entity_poly.type
_entity_poly.pdbx_seq_one_letter_code
_entity_poly.pdbx_strand_id
1 'polypeptide(L)'
;MAQPANTAASQGDASPAFSSSDRPVLPAPGWVWWVLLLALLLPFAYAFGFLFPRGDDFDEVTRAMFPFDLPGGLYEIVREWLTWSGRYTYHFLAVFLGKAGELRLLYGLVCAGVAALYGFAFYGLARVVQVGRGAAAFCGALTVLVVLAGHLSLPNLYLLTDALTMGLLQAMTLVFLWALCRLWHAPAAQAPRARKLAIIAGVLTVGVFEHSALAALTICTVAVILALVDRFPARETEPDASQNARTRLRHMGILWVWILGAVLVSFLALGNQVRRATRHIDAEVQMRQLAAAFDEWWQVAFWFFDSLWPWAVLLLVLLLRGLRGQTPLLTRAKTARTGLLLACMAIAAYLGLSALLTVLHALSDVTISSTGKLPAGLAVFAAYAFGFALWGMLDACPMAERTLARLPGQATMILLLVPLFVMLASSANWRSTAANAANGSIVQLGLQLQERYDTLRTIGQSAQPQDAPPRFGLLGEIYRPGARKRTVDASLPQPVVQRSIPDTVFPVQTGEALPAQPETWPNLWVAWMFGLGSVHSAQPHAGAAVAALLAPVEASAQRPLRLVTPETLRAVGIDGAWLVRASGVPAKAPPASAATFSNLWLVLHGQDMAQIKRIAVLRINRQDWRRLMPVFLQKQAADLALTLPQLDLNRKAPRQQADVYGRTLAALAGEMLHFEAAPWMQGEYVAVPVSQAVSAPLGLFVGINDGAMARLDLSNP
;
A
#
# COMPACT_ATOMS: atom_id res chain seq x y z
N MET A 1 -18.18 -86.56 5.06
CA MET A 1 -16.99 -85.80 5.49
C MET A 1 -16.30 -85.24 4.26
N ALA A 2 -16.07 -83.93 4.29
CA ALA A 2 -15.15 -83.05 3.56
C ALA A 2 -14.54 -83.41 2.17
N GLN A 3 -14.75 -82.43 1.27
CA GLN A 3 -13.91 -81.88 0.18
C GLN A 3 -13.73 -82.63 -1.16
N PRO A 4 -14.14 -82.00 -2.29
CA PRO A 4 -13.78 -82.39 -3.64
C PRO A 4 -12.56 -81.62 -4.19
N ALA A 5 -12.07 -82.14 -5.31
CA ALA A 5 -10.83 -81.87 -6.01
C ALA A 5 -10.61 -80.42 -6.47
N ASN A 6 -9.32 -80.05 -6.45
CA ASN A 6 -8.72 -78.96 -7.22
C ASN A 6 -8.98 -79.16 -8.73
N THR A 7 -9.60 -78.16 -9.36
CA THR A 7 -9.44 -77.91 -10.80
C THR A 7 -9.16 -76.43 -11.02
N ALA A 8 -8.04 -76.19 -11.69
CA ALA A 8 -7.56 -74.89 -12.12
C ALA A 8 -8.51 -74.28 -13.17
N ALA A 9 -8.72 -72.97 -13.08
CA ALA A 9 -9.34 -72.17 -14.14
C ALA A 9 -8.45 -70.97 -14.47
N SER A 10 -7.88 -71.04 -15.68
CA SER A 10 -7.57 -69.97 -16.63
C SER A 10 -7.02 -68.65 -16.12
N GLN A 11 -5.74 -68.43 -16.44
CA GLN A 11 -5.15 -67.12 -16.71
C GLN A 11 -6.05 -66.37 -17.72
N GLY A 12 -6.62 -65.25 -17.29
CA GLY A 12 -7.37 -64.32 -18.12
C GLY A 12 -6.96 -62.90 -17.77
N ASP A 13 -6.26 -62.27 -18.70
CA ASP A 13 -6.13 -60.83 -18.93
C ASP A 13 -6.00 -59.93 -17.69
N ALA A 14 -4.76 -59.83 -17.21
CA ALA A 14 -4.32 -58.63 -16.52
C ALA A 14 -4.43 -57.44 -17.49
N SER A 15 -5.55 -56.72 -17.44
CA SER A 15 -5.63 -55.35 -17.95
C SER A 15 -4.43 -54.57 -17.42
N PRO A 16 -3.69 -53.83 -18.27
CA PRO A 16 -2.61 -53.02 -17.78
C PRO A 16 -3.24 -51.98 -16.86
N ALA A 17 -2.90 -52.05 -15.57
CA ALA A 17 -3.18 -50.97 -14.64
C ALA A 17 -2.56 -49.71 -15.24
N PHE A 18 -3.39 -48.79 -15.73
CA PHE A 18 -2.95 -47.45 -16.11
C PHE A 18 -2.23 -46.88 -14.89
N SER A 19 -0.90 -46.70 -15.01
CA SER A 19 -0.09 -46.08 -13.98
C SER A 19 -0.67 -44.70 -13.68
N SER A 20 -1.12 -44.51 -12.44
CA SER A 20 -1.83 -43.31 -11.98
C SER A 20 -0.92 -42.08 -11.78
N SER A 21 0.16 -41.95 -12.56
CA SER A 21 1.18 -40.90 -12.39
C SER A 21 0.93 -39.64 -13.23
N ASP A 22 -0.10 -39.60 -14.08
CA ASP A 22 -0.35 -38.49 -15.03
C ASP A 22 -1.03 -37.25 -14.40
N ARG A 23 -0.54 -36.80 -13.24
CA ARG A 23 -1.02 -35.54 -12.64
C ARG A 23 0.13 -34.59 -12.35
N PRO A 24 -0.07 -33.28 -12.60
CA PRO A 24 0.99 -32.30 -12.40
C PRO A 24 1.29 -32.21 -10.91
N VAL A 25 2.48 -32.67 -10.53
CA VAL A 25 3.06 -32.35 -9.24
C VAL A 25 4.31 -31.55 -9.55
N LEU A 26 4.17 -30.23 -9.59
CA LEU A 26 5.33 -29.35 -9.55
C LEU A 26 6.13 -29.72 -8.29
N PRO A 27 7.47 -29.72 -8.38
CA PRO A 27 8.29 -29.95 -7.19
C PRO A 27 8.01 -28.86 -6.15
N ALA A 28 8.22 -29.19 -4.88
CA ALA A 28 8.15 -28.16 -3.84
C ALA A 28 9.17 -27.04 -4.12
N PRO A 29 8.86 -25.78 -3.79
CA PRO A 29 9.79 -24.67 -3.97
C PRO A 29 11.11 -24.93 -3.23
N GLY A 30 12.19 -25.13 -3.99
CA GLY A 30 13.54 -25.24 -3.46
C GLY A 30 14.05 -23.93 -2.85
N TRP A 31 15.19 -23.99 -2.16
CA TRP A 31 15.77 -22.86 -1.42
C TRP A 31 16.06 -21.64 -2.31
N VAL A 32 16.46 -21.83 -3.57
CA VAL A 32 16.73 -20.73 -4.52
C VAL A 32 15.50 -19.84 -4.69
N TRP A 33 14.32 -20.44 -4.83
CA TRP A 33 13.08 -19.69 -5.00
C TRP A 33 12.69 -18.91 -3.75
N TRP A 34 12.93 -19.49 -2.58
CA TRP A 34 12.74 -18.79 -1.31
C TRP A 34 13.68 -17.59 -1.17
N VAL A 35 14.96 -17.76 -1.49
CA VAL A 35 15.94 -16.66 -1.45
C VAL A 35 15.54 -15.55 -2.41
N LEU A 36 15.13 -15.87 -3.64
CA LEU A 36 14.65 -14.87 -4.61
C LEU A 36 13.40 -14.14 -4.11
N LEU A 37 12.42 -14.87 -3.59
CA LEU A 37 11.20 -14.29 -3.03
C LEU A 37 11.50 -13.34 -1.87
N LEU A 38 12.34 -13.77 -0.92
CA LEU A 38 12.73 -12.95 0.23
C LEU A 38 13.54 -11.73 -0.20
N ALA A 39 14.46 -11.87 -1.16
CA ALA A 39 15.22 -10.75 -1.72
C ALA A 39 14.31 -9.70 -2.36
N LEU A 40 13.26 -10.12 -3.07
CA LEU A 40 12.30 -9.19 -3.68
C LEU A 40 11.34 -8.55 -2.67
N LEU A 41 10.99 -9.25 -1.58
CA LEU A 41 10.18 -8.70 -0.49
C LEU A 41 10.95 -7.73 0.40
N LEU A 42 12.27 -7.90 0.51
CA LEU A 42 13.11 -7.20 1.47
C LEU A 42 13.01 -5.67 1.40
N PRO A 43 13.04 -5.00 0.23
CA PRO A 43 12.86 -3.54 0.16
C PRO A 43 11.51 -3.06 0.73
N PHE A 44 10.43 -3.80 0.48
CA PHE A 44 9.12 -3.48 1.02
C PHE A 44 9.04 -3.73 2.53
N ALA A 45 9.57 -4.86 3.00
CA ALA A 45 9.64 -5.17 4.43
C ALA A 45 10.44 -4.10 5.19
N TYR A 46 11.56 -3.66 4.61
CA TYR A 46 12.40 -2.59 5.12
C TYR A 46 11.65 -1.25 5.24
N ALA A 47 10.84 -0.91 4.24
CA ALA A 47 10.06 0.32 4.19
C ALA A 47 9.09 0.50 5.38
N PHE A 48 8.52 -0.60 5.92
CA PHE A 48 7.67 -0.54 7.12
C PHE A 48 8.39 -0.04 8.38
N GLY A 49 9.72 -0.08 8.42
CA GLY A 49 10.51 0.41 9.56
C GLY A 49 10.59 1.94 9.67
N PHE A 50 10.13 2.68 8.66
CA PHE A 50 10.32 4.13 8.53
C PHE A 50 9.01 4.90 8.36
N LEU A 51 7.92 4.41 8.97
CA LEU A 51 6.59 5.01 8.88
C LEU A 51 6.30 5.99 10.01
N PHE A 52 5.56 7.06 9.69
CA PHE A 52 5.17 8.11 10.62
C PHE A 52 3.72 8.52 10.35
N PRO A 53 2.94 8.88 11.37
CA PRO A 53 1.58 9.42 11.21
C PRO A 53 1.46 10.53 10.17
N ARG A 54 0.45 10.44 9.30
CA ARG A 54 0.10 11.50 8.34
C ARG A 54 -1.40 11.51 8.08
N GLY A 55 -1.86 12.56 7.41
CA GLY A 55 -3.27 12.83 7.17
C GLY A 55 -4.13 12.63 8.41
N ASP A 56 -5.13 11.80 8.19
CA ASP A 56 -6.12 11.38 9.15
C ASP A 56 -5.54 10.46 10.25
N ASP A 57 -4.30 9.96 10.12
CA ASP A 57 -3.67 9.14 11.17
C ASP A 57 -3.59 9.89 12.50
N PHE A 58 -3.39 11.21 12.47
CA PHE A 58 -3.30 11.99 13.71
C PHE A 58 -4.64 12.03 14.46
N ASP A 59 -5.77 12.05 13.76
CA ASP A 59 -7.08 11.91 14.41
C ASP A 59 -7.14 10.55 15.10
N GLU A 60 -6.89 9.45 14.37
CA GLU A 60 -6.98 8.09 14.90
C GLU A 60 -6.01 7.83 16.08
N VAL A 61 -4.78 8.35 16.02
CA VAL A 61 -3.80 8.27 17.12
C VAL A 61 -4.29 8.96 18.39
N THR A 62 -5.02 10.08 18.24
CA THR A 62 -5.53 10.86 19.36
C THR A 62 -6.84 10.32 19.94
N ARG A 63 -7.50 9.37 19.27
CA ARG A 63 -8.70 8.68 19.78
C ARG A 63 -8.38 7.58 20.78
N ALA A 64 -7.17 7.02 20.73
CA ALA A 64 -6.74 6.00 21.67
C ALA A 64 -6.18 6.63 22.96
N MET A 65 -6.48 6.05 24.11
CA MET A 65 -5.88 6.46 25.40
C MET A 65 -4.55 5.76 25.67
N PHE A 66 -4.49 4.45 25.42
CA PHE A 66 -3.33 3.60 25.69
C PHE A 66 -3.12 2.59 24.54
N PRO A 67 -1.94 1.94 24.47
CA PRO A 67 -1.73 0.85 23.50
C PRO A 67 -2.77 -0.27 23.69
N PHE A 68 -3.46 -0.67 22.63
CA PHE A 68 -4.51 -1.70 22.69
C PHE A 68 -5.74 -1.27 23.51
N ASP A 69 -6.28 -0.08 23.20
CA ASP A 69 -7.41 0.53 23.92
C ASP A 69 -8.75 -0.18 23.66
N LEU A 70 -8.99 -1.28 24.38
CA LEU A 70 -10.22 -2.06 24.27
C LEU A 70 -11.47 -1.27 24.69
N PRO A 71 -11.51 -0.57 25.85
CA PRO A 71 -12.67 0.25 26.22
C PRO A 71 -12.95 1.37 25.22
N GLY A 72 -11.91 2.08 24.77
CA GLY A 72 -12.02 3.12 23.75
C GLY A 72 -12.56 2.57 22.43
N GLY A 73 -12.06 1.42 21.97
CA GLY A 73 -12.54 0.76 20.76
C GLY A 73 -14.02 0.34 20.85
N LEU A 74 -14.46 -0.19 21.99
CA LEU A 74 -15.86 -0.56 22.20
C LEU A 74 -16.77 0.67 22.26
N TYR A 75 -16.33 1.74 22.94
CA TYR A 75 -17.04 3.01 22.97
C TYR A 75 -17.18 3.61 21.57
N GLU A 76 -16.10 3.60 20.79
CA GLU A 76 -16.06 4.20 19.46
C GLU A 76 -16.99 3.48 18.48
N ILE A 77 -17.11 2.15 18.55
CA ILE A 77 -18.11 1.41 17.76
C ILE A 77 -19.50 2.00 17.96
N VAL A 78 -19.92 2.16 19.21
CA VAL A 78 -21.28 2.62 19.55
C VAL A 78 -21.45 4.08 19.16
N ARG A 79 -20.46 4.93 19.48
CA ARG A 79 -20.49 6.36 19.14
C ARG A 79 -20.61 6.57 17.64
N GLU A 80 -19.72 5.98 16.85
CA GLU A 80 -19.70 6.13 15.41
C GLU A 80 -20.94 5.55 14.75
N TRP A 81 -21.44 4.41 15.24
CA TRP A 81 -22.70 3.84 14.74
C TRP A 81 -23.88 4.82 14.92
N LEU A 82 -23.91 5.57 16.03
CA LEU A 82 -24.94 6.58 16.30
C LEU A 82 -24.71 7.90 15.55
N THR A 83 -23.46 8.34 15.39
CA THR A 83 -23.17 9.72 14.98
C THR A 83 -22.57 9.89 13.59
N TRP A 84 -21.97 8.86 12.99
CA TRP A 84 -21.20 9.03 11.74
C TRP A 84 -21.25 7.88 10.73
N SER A 85 -21.03 6.62 11.14
CA SER A 85 -21.08 5.48 10.22
C SER A 85 -21.15 4.11 10.90
N GLY A 86 -21.69 3.11 10.22
CA GLY A 86 -21.79 1.73 10.72
C GLY A 86 -20.55 0.84 10.55
N ARG A 87 -19.35 1.42 10.43
CA ARG A 87 -18.08 0.69 10.17
C ARG A 87 -17.43 0.19 11.46
N TYR A 88 -18.13 -0.70 12.18
CA TYR A 88 -17.77 -1.09 13.55
C TYR A 88 -16.39 -1.77 13.67
N THR A 89 -15.95 -2.58 12.70
CA THR A 89 -14.63 -3.24 12.79
C THR A 89 -13.51 -2.23 12.54
N TYR A 90 -13.69 -1.33 11.59
CA TYR A 90 -12.72 -0.25 11.36
C TYR A 90 -12.59 0.65 12.59
N HIS A 91 -13.69 1.21 13.09
CA HIS A 91 -13.65 2.15 14.23
C HIS A 91 -13.09 1.50 15.50
N PHE A 92 -13.41 0.22 15.72
CA PHE A 92 -12.77 -0.54 16.79
C PHE A 92 -11.26 -0.59 16.63
N LEU A 93 -10.76 -1.00 15.46
CA LEU A 93 -9.34 -1.17 15.20
C LEU A 93 -8.59 0.16 15.17
N ALA A 94 -9.22 1.22 14.68
CA ALA A 94 -8.62 2.54 14.60
C ALA A 94 -8.31 3.11 15.99
N VAL A 95 -9.17 2.84 16.99
CA VAL A 95 -8.91 3.22 18.39
C VAL A 95 -8.06 2.17 19.11
N PHE A 96 -8.36 0.88 18.96
CA PHE A 96 -7.60 -0.19 19.60
C PHE A 96 -6.12 -0.14 19.21
N LEU A 97 -5.82 0.09 17.93
CA LEU A 97 -4.47 0.21 17.41
C LEU A 97 -4.00 1.67 17.29
N GLY A 98 -4.82 2.67 17.66
CA GLY A 98 -4.51 4.08 17.40
C GLY A 98 -3.20 4.54 18.01
N LYS A 99 -2.90 4.14 19.25
CA LYS A 99 -1.61 4.45 19.90
C LYS A 99 -0.39 3.83 19.20
N ALA A 100 -0.58 2.89 18.28
CA ALA A 100 0.51 2.43 17.41
C ALA A 100 1.16 3.58 16.66
N GLY A 101 0.42 4.64 16.34
CA GLY A 101 1.01 5.73 15.59
C GLY A 101 1.98 6.62 16.36
N GLU A 102 2.02 6.55 17.69
CA GLU A 102 3.07 7.23 18.47
C GLU A 102 4.42 6.51 18.40
N LEU A 103 4.40 5.21 18.09
CA LEU A 103 5.56 4.33 18.07
C LEU A 103 5.80 3.80 16.66
N ARG A 104 6.83 4.34 16.00
CA ARG A 104 7.22 3.96 14.63
C ARG A 104 7.22 2.44 14.37
N LEU A 105 7.79 1.66 15.29
CA LEU A 105 7.84 0.20 15.13
C LEU A 105 6.45 -0.44 15.16
N LEU A 106 5.57 0.01 16.07
CA LEU A 106 4.23 -0.53 16.19
C LEU A 106 3.36 -0.10 15.00
N TYR A 107 3.49 1.15 14.54
CA TYR A 107 2.90 1.63 13.27
C TYR A 107 3.28 0.70 12.12
N GLY A 108 4.59 0.46 11.95
CA GLY A 108 5.14 -0.43 10.92
C GLY A 108 4.58 -1.84 11.00
N LEU A 109 4.47 -2.41 12.20
CA LEU A 109 3.92 -3.75 12.44
C LEU A 109 2.44 -3.85 12.10
N VAL A 110 1.63 -2.82 12.38
CA VAL A 110 0.20 -2.82 12.02
C VAL A 110 0.05 -2.83 10.49
N CYS A 111 0.76 -1.94 9.80
CA CYS A 111 0.74 -1.86 8.34
C CYS A 111 1.25 -3.16 7.69
N ALA A 112 2.37 -3.70 8.18
CA ALA A 112 2.91 -4.99 7.73
C ALA A 112 1.95 -6.16 8.04
N GLY A 113 1.25 -6.10 9.18
CA GLY A 113 0.22 -7.07 9.56
C GLY A 113 -0.93 -7.11 8.57
N VAL A 114 -1.42 -5.95 8.13
CA VAL A 114 -2.44 -5.86 7.07
C VAL A 114 -1.93 -6.47 5.76
N ALA A 115 -0.71 -6.17 5.35
CA ALA A 115 -0.11 -6.79 4.16
C ALA A 115 0.03 -8.31 4.31
N ALA A 116 0.43 -8.79 5.50
CA ALA A 116 0.57 -10.20 5.81
C ALA A 116 -0.76 -10.96 5.78
N LEU A 117 -1.90 -10.31 6.05
CA LEU A 117 -3.23 -10.94 5.97
C LEU A 117 -3.55 -11.45 4.56
N TYR A 118 -3.09 -10.78 3.50
CA TYR A 118 -3.21 -11.28 2.13
C TYR A 118 -2.49 -12.63 1.97
N GLY A 119 -1.26 -12.70 2.46
CA GLY A 119 -0.46 -13.92 2.41
C GLY A 119 -1.04 -15.03 3.28
N PHE A 120 -1.56 -14.70 4.46
CA PHE A 120 -2.22 -15.65 5.35
C PHE A 120 -3.49 -16.22 4.74
N ALA A 121 -4.32 -15.39 4.12
CA ALA A 121 -5.53 -15.83 3.43
C ALA A 121 -5.19 -16.74 2.23
N PHE A 122 -4.19 -16.38 1.44
CA PHE A 122 -3.78 -17.18 0.28
C PHE A 122 -3.07 -18.48 0.67
N TYR A 123 -2.25 -18.47 1.72
CA TYR A 123 -1.76 -19.69 2.38
C TYR A 123 -2.94 -20.59 2.73
N GLY A 124 -3.97 -20.02 3.34
CA GLY A 124 -5.22 -20.68 3.65
C GLY A 124 -5.90 -21.33 2.45
N LEU A 125 -6.08 -20.58 1.36
CA LEU A 125 -6.64 -21.08 0.10
C LEU A 125 -5.80 -22.23 -0.47
N ALA A 126 -4.47 -22.11 -0.46
CA ALA A 126 -3.56 -23.16 -0.90
C ALA A 126 -3.72 -24.44 -0.07
N ARG A 127 -3.95 -24.30 1.24
CA ARG A 127 -4.23 -25.43 2.13
C ARG A 127 -5.60 -26.07 1.86
N VAL A 128 -6.62 -25.30 1.47
CA VAL A 128 -7.94 -25.84 1.06
C VAL A 128 -7.79 -26.75 -0.17
N VAL A 129 -6.93 -26.39 -1.11
CA VAL A 129 -6.63 -27.21 -2.29
C VAL A 129 -5.52 -28.24 -2.06
N GLN A 130 -5.18 -28.53 -0.80
CA GLN A 130 -4.25 -29.60 -0.39
C GLN A 130 -2.77 -29.41 -0.80
N VAL A 131 -2.31 -28.20 -1.07
CA VAL A 131 -0.88 -27.90 -1.30
C VAL A 131 -0.10 -28.08 -0.01
N GLY A 132 1.07 -28.75 -0.02
CA GLY A 132 1.91 -28.98 1.16
C GLY A 132 2.27 -27.68 1.93
N ARG A 133 2.52 -27.77 3.24
CA ARG A 133 2.68 -26.58 4.12
C ARG A 133 3.76 -25.60 3.65
N GLY A 134 4.94 -26.09 3.27
CA GLY A 134 6.04 -25.24 2.78
C GLY A 134 5.69 -24.53 1.47
N ALA A 135 5.14 -25.27 0.50
CA ALA A 135 4.69 -24.69 -0.77
C ALA A 135 3.52 -23.71 -0.58
N ALA A 136 2.59 -23.97 0.35
CA ALA A 136 1.52 -23.05 0.68
C ALA A 136 2.06 -21.77 1.32
N ALA A 137 3.07 -21.86 2.19
CA ALA A 137 3.72 -20.69 2.80
C ALA A 137 4.44 -19.85 1.73
N PHE A 138 5.10 -20.51 0.78
CA PHE A 138 5.70 -19.85 -0.38
C PHE A 138 4.65 -19.09 -1.19
N CYS A 139 3.52 -19.74 -1.52
CA CYS A 139 2.40 -19.07 -2.20
C CYS A 139 1.86 -17.87 -1.41
N GLY A 140 1.73 -18.00 -0.08
CA GLY A 140 1.31 -16.88 0.78
C GLY A 140 2.28 -15.68 0.70
N ALA A 141 3.58 -15.91 0.87
CA ALA A 141 4.59 -14.85 0.77
C ALA A 141 4.70 -14.27 -0.65
N LEU A 142 4.55 -15.10 -1.68
CA LEU A 142 4.50 -14.66 -3.07
C LEU A 142 3.28 -13.77 -3.34
N THR A 143 2.11 -14.08 -2.75
CA THR A 143 0.93 -13.21 -2.84
C THR A 143 1.16 -11.86 -2.19
N VAL A 144 1.86 -11.80 -1.05
CA VAL A 144 2.26 -10.51 -0.45
C VAL A 144 3.13 -9.71 -1.41
N LEU A 145 4.11 -10.34 -2.06
CA LEU A 145 4.94 -9.67 -3.06
C LEU A 145 4.11 -9.17 -4.26
N VAL A 146 3.18 -9.98 -4.75
CA VAL A 146 2.28 -9.61 -5.86
C VAL A 146 1.41 -8.40 -5.49
N VAL A 147 0.83 -8.40 -4.28
CA VAL A 147 0.06 -7.26 -3.79
C VAL A 147 0.95 -6.02 -3.74
N LEU A 148 2.11 -6.08 -3.08
CA LEU A 148 2.98 -4.90 -2.92
C LEU A 148 3.50 -4.38 -4.27
N ALA A 149 3.92 -5.27 -5.18
CA ALA A 149 4.42 -4.86 -6.49
C ALA A 149 3.31 -4.38 -7.45
N GLY A 150 2.09 -4.92 -7.34
CA GLY A 150 0.97 -4.66 -8.25
C GLY A 150 -0.05 -3.63 -7.75
N HIS A 151 -0.04 -3.24 -6.47
CA HIS A 151 -1.04 -2.32 -5.92
C HIS A 151 -0.98 -0.95 -6.59
N LEU A 152 -2.11 -0.48 -7.13
CA LEU A 152 -2.20 0.77 -7.88
C LEU A 152 -1.95 2.02 -7.02
N SER A 153 -2.24 1.94 -5.72
CA SER A 153 -1.93 3.00 -4.73
C SER A 153 -1.19 2.42 -3.54
N LEU A 154 0.02 1.91 -3.75
CA LEU A 154 0.80 1.24 -2.72
C LEU A 154 1.00 2.06 -1.42
N PRO A 155 1.17 3.40 -1.44
CA PRO A 155 1.30 4.20 -0.22
C PRO A 155 0.17 3.99 0.79
N ASN A 156 -1.02 3.62 0.34
CA ASN A 156 -2.17 3.31 1.20
C ASN A 156 -1.89 2.14 2.16
N LEU A 157 -0.96 1.23 1.83
CA LEU A 157 -0.56 0.13 2.73
C LEU A 157 0.53 0.54 3.73
N TYR A 158 1.06 1.75 3.63
CA TYR A 158 2.11 2.31 4.49
C TYR A 158 1.61 3.52 5.30
N LEU A 159 0.31 3.79 5.27
CA LEU A 159 -0.37 4.76 6.12
C LEU A 159 -1.34 4.00 7.05
N LEU A 160 -1.36 4.29 8.34
CA LEU A 160 -2.13 3.51 9.33
C LEU A 160 -3.62 3.54 9.01
N THR A 161 -4.18 4.73 8.77
CA THR A 161 -5.59 4.93 8.43
C THR A 161 -5.93 4.25 7.12
N ASP A 162 -5.11 4.42 6.07
CA ASP A 162 -5.37 3.78 4.78
C ASP A 162 -5.12 2.27 4.80
N ALA A 163 -4.21 1.77 5.63
CA ALA A 163 -3.99 0.35 5.82
C ALA A 163 -5.20 -0.28 6.51
N LEU A 164 -5.78 0.38 7.52
CA LEU A 164 -6.97 -0.10 8.23
C LEU A 164 -8.28 0.11 7.46
N THR A 165 -8.36 1.09 6.57
CA THR A 165 -9.52 1.28 5.68
C THR A 165 -9.37 0.48 4.40
N MET A 166 -8.43 0.85 3.52
CA MET A 166 -8.26 0.30 2.17
C MET A 166 -7.53 -1.05 2.16
N GLY A 167 -6.44 -1.18 2.92
CA GLY A 167 -5.66 -2.41 2.95
C GLY A 167 -6.45 -3.56 3.59
N LEU A 168 -7.03 -3.30 4.75
CA LEU A 168 -7.73 -4.29 5.56
C LEU A 168 -9.03 -4.74 4.90
N LEU A 169 -9.80 -3.85 4.24
CA LEU A 169 -11.06 -4.24 3.60
C LEU A 169 -10.83 -5.35 2.56
N GLN A 170 -9.77 -5.21 1.76
CA GLN A 170 -9.44 -6.15 0.69
C GLN A 170 -8.82 -7.43 1.26
N ALA A 171 -7.93 -7.32 2.25
CA ALA A 171 -7.32 -8.46 2.92
C ALA A 171 -8.36 -9.32 3.65
N MET A 172 -9.28 -8.68 4.39
CA MET A 172 -10.35 -9.38 5.12
C MET A 172 -11.34 -10.04 4.18
N THR A 173 -11.63 -9.42 3.02
CA THR A 173 -12.44 -10.07 1.97
C THR A 173 -11.78 -11.36 1.48
N LEU A 174 -10.45 -11.38 1.31
CA LEU A 174 -9.71 -12.60 0.94
C LEU A 174 -9.69 -13.64 2.07
N VAL A 175 -9.54 -13.20 3.34
CA VAL A 175 -9.67 -14.08 4.52
C VAL A 175 -11.07 -14.70 4.57
N PHE A 176 -12.11 -13.93 4.26
CA PHE A 176 -13.48 -14.42 4.19
C PHE A 176 -13.68 -15.42 3.05
N LEU A 177 -13.14 -15.15 1.86
CA LEU A 177 -13.12 -16.10 0.74
C LEU A 177 -12.45 -17.41 1.14
N TRP A 178 -11.31 -17.35 1.83
CA TRP A 178 -10.67 -18.54 2.37
C TRP A 178 -11.58 -19.31 3.34
N ALA A 179 -12.18 -18.63 4.32
CA ALA A 179 -13.07 -19.25 5.29
C ALA A 179 -14.29 -19.90 4.62
N LEU A 180 -14.83 -19.26 3.58
CA LEU A 180 -15.93 -19.77 2.76
C LEU A 180 -15.50 -21.00 1.95
N CYS A 181 -14.37 -20.96 1.26
CA CYS A 181 -13.82 -22.11 0.54
C CYS A 181 -13.53 -23.29 1.48
N ARG A 182 -13.06 -23.00 2.71
CA ARG A 182 -12.86 -24.02 3.75
C ARG A 182 -14.20 -24.62 4.19
N LEU A 183 -15.24 -23.82 4.38
CA LEU A 183 -16.58 -24.32 4.68
C LEU A 183 -17.15 -25.19 3.54
N TRP A 184 -16.96 -24.75 2.29
CA TRP A 184 -17.39 -25.47 1.10
C TRP A 184 -16.79 -26.89 1.02
N HIS A 185 -15.52 -27.03 1.36
CA HIS A 185 -14.78 -28.30 1.31
C HIS A 185 -14.70 -29.03 2.66
N ALA A 186 -15.33 -28.52 3.72
CA ALA A 186 -15.23 -29.13 5.04
C ALA A 186 -15.96 -30.49 5.08
N PRO A 187 -15.39 -31.53 5.70
CA PRO A 187 -16.13 -32.75 6.04
C PRO A 187 -17.37 -32.44 6.89
N ALA A 188 -18.40 -33.28 6.83
CA ALA A 188 -19.67 -33.05 7.52
C ALA A 188 -19.48 -32.78 9.04
N ALA A 189 -18.60 -33.53 9.69
CA ALA A 189 -18.26 -33.36 11.11
C ALA A 189 -17.59 -32.00 11.44
N GLN A 190 -16.89 -31.40 10.49
CA GLN A 190 -16.17 -30.13 10.69
C GLN A 190 -16.94 -28.91 10.15
N ALA A 191 -18.00 -29.13 9.36
CA ALA A 191 -18.84 -28.09 8.77
C ALA A 191 -19.40 -27.08 9.78
N PRO A 192 -19.87 -27.47 10.98
CA PRO A 192 -20.36 -26.51 11.97
C PRO A 192 -19.27 -25.55 12.47
N ARG A 193 -18.05 -26.07 12.70
CA ARG A 193 -16.90 -25.27 13.14
C ARG A 193 -16.41 -24.35 12.02
N ALA A 194 -16.31 -24.86 10.80
CA ALA A 194 -15.96 -24.06 9.63
C ALA A 194 -16.99 -22.95 9.39
N ARG A 195 -18.28 -23.23 9.60
CA ARG A 195 -19.36 -22.23 9.49
C ARG A 195 -19.20 -21.12 10.51
N LYS A 196 -18.91 -21.45 11.79
CA LYS A 196 -18.66 -20.44 12.83
C LYS A 196 -17.51 -19.51 12.44
N LEU A 197 -16.40 -20.06 11.93
CA LEU A 197 -15.27 -19.26 11.46
C LEU A 197 -15.63 -18.38 10.26
N ALA A 198 -16.39 -18.90 9.30
CA ALA A 198 -16.87 -18.12 8.16
C ALA A 198 -17.80 -16.98 8.59
N ILE A 199 -18.70 -17.22 9.55
CA ILE A 199 -19.57 -16.18 10.11
C ILE A 199 -18.72 -15.09 10.77
N ILE A 200 -17.78 -15.44 11.65
CA ILE A 200 -16.92 -14.46 12.33
C ILE A 200 -16.13 -13.65 11.30
N ALA A 201 -15.45 -14.32 10.36
CA ALA A 201 -14.67 -13.64 9.33
C ALA A 201 -15.53 -12.72 8.46
N GLY A 202 -16.74 -13.17 8.08
CA GLY A 202 -17.64 -12.37 7.25
C GLY A 202 -18.24 -11.18 7.99
N VAL A 203 -18.64 -11.33 9.27
CA VAL A 203 -19.10 -10.22 10.10
C VAL A 203 -17.99 -9.19 10.26
N LEU A 204 -16.77 -9.61 10.61
CA LEU A 204 -15.63 -8.69 10.69
C LEU A 204 -15.37 -7.99 9.34
N THR A 205 -15.45 -8.72 8.23
CA THR A 205 -15.27 -8.16 6.87
C THR A 205 -16.32 -7.08 6.55
N VAL A 206 -17.58 -7.29 6.94
CA VAL A 206 -18.65 -6.30 6.78
C VAL A 206 -18.37 -5.05 7.59
N GLY A 207 -17.85 -5.20 8.81
CA GLY A 207 -17.57 -4.06 9.69
C GLY A 207 -16.37 -3.21 9.29
N VAL A 208 -15.52 -3.62 8.33
CA VAL A 208 -14.35 -2.82 7.93
C VAL A 208 -14.78 -1.63 7.08
N PHE A 209 -15.48 -1.87 5.98
CA PHE A 209 -15.86 -0.81 5.04
C PHE A 209 -17.08 -1.23 4.20
N GLU A 210 -17.77 -0.23 3.62
CA GLU A 210 -18.94 -0.46 2.77
C GLU A 210 -18.59 -1.36 1.56
N HIS A 211 -17.35 -1.26 1.06
CA HIS A 211 -16.87 -2.05 -0.07
C HIS A 211 -16.73 -3.53 0.27
N SER A 212 -16.11 -3.84 1.41
CA SER A 212 -15.97 -5.22 1.87
C SER A 212 -17.29 -5.81 2.34
N ALA A 213 -18.21 -4.99 2.85
CA ALA A 213 -19.58 -5.41 3.18
C ALA A 213 -20.34 -5.90 1.95
N LEU A 214 -20.35 -5.11 0.88
CA LEU A 214 -20.97 -5.51 -0.38
C LEU A 214 -20.23 -6.69 -1.03
N ALA A 215 -18.90 -6.72 -0.97
CA ALA A 215 -18.13 -7.87 -1.46
C ALA A 215 -18.50 -9.16 -0.72
N ALA A 216 -18.56 -9.14 0.61
CA ALA A 216 -18.94 -10.29 1.42
C ALA A 216 -20.35 -10.80 1.10
N LEU A 217 -21.31 -9.89 0.92
CA LEU A 217 -22.68 -10.24 0.52
C LEU A 217 -22.73 -10.86 -0.89
N THR A 218 -22.03 -10.27 -1.86
CA THR A 218 -21.93 -10.79 -3.22
C THR A 218 -21.31 -12.18 -3.24
N ILE A 219 -20.20 -12.37 -2.53
CA ILE A 219 -19.50 -13.66 -2.40
C ILE A 219 -20.43 -14.73 -1.78
N CYS A 220 -21.14 -14.40 -0.70
CA CYS A 220 -22.13 -15.30 -0.10
C CYS A 220 -23.26 -15.65 -1.07
N THR A 221 -23.75 -14.67 -1.83
CA THR A 221 -24.84 -14.86 -2.78
C THR A 221 -24.42 -15.81 -3.90
N VAL A 222 -23.21 -15.63 -4.45
CA VAL A 222 -22.62 -16.57 -5.41
C VAL A 222 -22.53 -17.98 -4.81
N ALA A 223 -22.04 -18.12 -3.57
CA ALA A 223 -21.93 -19.43 -2.93
C ALA A 223 -23.28 -20.12 -2.70
N VAL A 224 -24.32 -19.36 -2.33
CA VAL A 224 -25.69 -19.89 -2.20
C VAL A 224 -26.23 -20.34 -3.55
N ILE A 225 -26.04 -19.55 -4.61
CA ILE A 225 -26.48 -19.90 -5.97
C ILE A 225 -25.77 -21.17 -6.45
N LEU A 226 -24.44 -21.26 -6.26
CA LEU A 226 -23.68 -22.46 -6.59
C LEU A 226 -24.18 -23.68 -5.81
N ALA A 227 -24.45 -23.55 -4.51
CA ALA A 227 -24.97 -24.64 -3.68
C ALA A 227 -26.40 -25.04 -4.08
N LEU A 228 -27.21 -24.09 -4.56
CA LEU A 228 -28.55 -24.35 -5.08
C LEU A 228 -28.48 -25.12 -6.40
N VAL A 229 -27.61 -24.72 -7.32
CA VAL A 229 -27.41 -25.41 -8.60
C VAL A 229 -26.89 -26.83 -8.39
N ASP A 230 -25.96 -27.03 -7.45
CA ASP A 230 -25.43 -28.34 -7.07
C ASP A 230 -26.49 -29.28 -6.45
N ARG A 231 -27.57 -28.74 -5.88
CA ARG A 231 -28.65 -29.53 -5.27
C ARG A 231 -29.52 -30.23 -6.30
N PHE A 232 -29.84 -29.57 -7.42
CA PHE A 232 -30.73 -30.13 -8.45
C PHE A 232 -30.26 -31.47 -9.06
N PRO A 233 -28.96 -31.71 -9.33
CA PRO A 233 -28.49 -32.98 -9.88
C PRO A 233 -28.14 -34.06 -8.84
N ALA A 234 -28.21 -33.79 -7.53
CA ALA A 234 -27.76 -34.74 -6.51
C ALA A 234 -28.81 -35.85 -6.24
N ARG A 235 -28.48 -37.11 -6.58
CA ARG A 235 -29.22 -38.29 -6.07
C ARG A 235 -28.76 -38.57 -4.64
N GLU A 236 -29.70 -38.76 -3.70
CA GLU A 236 -29.49 -38.90 -2.25
C GLU A 236 -28.81 -40.23 -1.83
N THR A 237 -27.67 -40.57 -2.44
CA THR A 237 -26.99 -41.86 -2.24
C THR A 237 -25.48 -41.77 -1.94
N GLU A 238 -24.94 -40.55 -1.76
CA GLU A 238 -23.51 -40.37 -1.42
C GLU A 238 -23.25 -40.62 0.08
N PRO A 239 -22.16 -41.30 0.45
CA PRO A 239 -21.87 -41.73 1.82
C PRO A 239 -21.54 -40.57 2.77
N ASP A 240 -21.81 -40.79 4.07
CA ASP A 240 -21.79 -39.85 5.22
C ASP A 240 -20.50 -39.03 5.45
N ALA A 241 -19.41 -39.31 4.75
CA ALA A 241 -18.11 -38.65 4.97
C ALA A 241 -18.05 -37.21 4.42
N SER A 242 -18.88 -36.86 3.43
CA SER A 242 -18.88 -35.54 2.78
C SER A 242 -20.20 -34.79 2.99
N GLN A 243 -20.17 -33.45 2.93
CA GLN A 243 -21.40 -32.66 3.04
C GLN A 243 -22.31 -32.90 1.82
N ASN A 244 -23.46 -33.54 2.04
CA ASN A 244 -24.52 -33.67 1.03
C ASN A 244 -25.01 -32.29 0.56
N ALA A 245 -25.42 -32.16 -0.71
CA ALA A 245 -25.77 -30.87 -1.32
C ALA A 245 -26.81 -30.04 -0.52
N ARG A 246 -27.81 -30.70 0.08
CA ARG A 246 -28.82 -30.05 0.94
C ARG A 246 -28.21 -29.46 2.21
N THR A 247 -27.28 -30.19 2.84
CA THR A 247 -26.59 -29.70 4.05
C THR A 247 -25.68 -28.52 3.72
N ARG A 248 -24.96 -28.58 2.58
CA ARG A 248 -24.15 -27.47 2.08
C ARG A 248 -24.99 -26.21 1.85
N LEU A 249 -26.12 -26.33 1.15
CA LEU A 249 -27.05 -25.23 0.93
C LEU A 249 -27.55 -24.63 2.26
N ARG A 250 -27.87 -25.47 3.26
CA ARG A 250 -28.26 -25.00 4.60
C ARG A 250 -27.12 -24.22 5.27
N HIS A 251 -25.88 -24.71 5.21
CA HIS A 251 -24.74 -24.00 5.79
C HIS A 251 -24.50 -22.65 5.09
N MET A 252 -24.58 -22.59 3.76
CA MET A 252 -24.43 -21.36 2.98
C MET A 252 -25.58 -20.38 3.23
N GLY A 253 -26.82 -20.87 3.33
CA GLY A 253 -27.99 -20.05 3.64
C GLY A 253 -27.90 -19.42 5.04
N ILE A 254 -27.49 -20.19 6.05
CA ILE A 254 -27.27 -19.65 7.41
C ILE A 254 -26.18 -18.58 7.38
N LEU A 255 -25.06 -18.84 6.70
CA LEU A 255 -24.00 -17.85 6.55
C LEU A 255 -24.53 -16.57 5.89
N TRP A 256 -25.26 -16.69 4.79
CA TRP A 256 -25.84 -15.56 4.07
C TRP A 256 -26.77 -14.71 4.95
N VAL A 257 -27.62 -15.33 5.79
CA VAL A 257 -28.48 -14.61 6.74
C VAL A 257 -27.67 -13.80 7.74
N TRP A 258 -26.58 -14.38 8.28
CA TRP A 258 -25.69 -13.65 9.20
C TRP A 258 -24.99 -12.48 8.52
N ILE A 259 -24.49 -12.66 7.29
CA ILE A 259 -23.83 -11.60 6.54
C ILE A 259 -24.83 -10.51 6.15
N LEU A 260 -26.02 -10.86 5.68
CA LEU A 260 -27.08 -9.89 5.39
C LEU A 260 -27.45 -9.11 6.65
N GLY A 261 -27.63 -9.80 7.79
CA GLY A 261 -27.91 -9.13 9.07
C GLY A 261 -26.81 -8.14 9.46
N ALA A 262 -25.54 -8.52 9.32
CA ALA A 262 -24.42 -7.61 9.58
C ALA A 262 -24.38 -6.42 8.61
N VAL A 263 -24.69 -6.64 7.33
CA VAL A 263 -24.78 -5.57 6.32
C VAL A 263 -25.91 -4.61 6.70
N LEU A 264 -27.09 -5.11 7.04
CA LEU A 264 -28.21 -4.29 7.50
C LEU A 264 -27.83 -3.48 8.74
N VAL A 265 -27.20 -4.09 9.74
CA VAL A 265 -26.71 -3.37 10.94
C VAL A 265 -25.73 -2.25 10.58
N SER A 266 -24.84 -2.48 9.62
CA SER A 266 -23.85 -1.48 9.18
C SER A 266 -24.49 -0.35 8.37
N PHE A 267 -25.39 -0.66 7.43
CA PHE A 267 -26.01 0.34 6.55
C PHE A 267 -27.14 1.11 7.22
N LEU A 268 -27.88 0.49 8.15
CA LEU A 268 -28.96 1.13 8.94
C LEU A 268 -28.44 1.92 10.14
N ALA A 269 -27.13 2.06 10.30
CA ALA A 269 -26.54 2.89 11.34
C ALA A 269 -27.08 4.33 11.26
N LEU A 270 -27.56 4.85 12.39
CA LEU A 270 -28.08 6.22 12.50
C LEU A 270 -27.03 7.24 12.02
N GLY A 271 -25.75 6.95 12.29
CA GLY A 271 -24.63 7.76 11.85
C GLY A 271 -24.58 8.01 10.35
N ASN A 272 -24.95 7.02 9.52
CA ASN A 272 -24.98 7.20 8.06
C ASN A 272 -25.99 8.28 7.64
N GLN A 273 -27.12 8.41 8.36
CA GLN A 273 -28.13 9.43 8.10
C GLN A 273 -27.65 10.81 8.56
N VAL A 274 -27.02 10.89 9.75
CA VAL A 274 -26.44 12.12 10.30
C VAL A 274 -25.32 12.67 9.41
N ARG A 275 -24.44 11.80 8.89
CA ARG A 275 -23.35 12.17 7.99
C ARG A 275 -23.86 12.80 6.68
N ARG A 276 -24.93 12.24 6.11
CA ARG A 276 -25.54 12.79 4.89
C ARG A 276 -26.14 14.18 5.14
N ALA A 277 -26.86 14.34 6.25
CA ALA A 277 -27.47 15.63 6.62
C ALA A 277 -26.42 16.73 6.86
N THR A 278 -25.27 16.37 7.45
CA THR A 278 -24.20 17.33 7.79
C THR A 278 -23.35 17.77 6.60
N ARG A 279 -23.35 17.05 5.47
CA ARG A 279 -22.52 17.34 4.29
C ARG A 279 -23.28 18.00 3.14
N HIS A 280 -24.53 18.42 3.33
CA HIS A 280 -25.34 19.16 2.34
C HIS A 280 -25.37 18.50 0.94
N ILE A 281 -25.46 17.17 0.89
CA ILE A 281 -25.58 16.44 -0.38
C ILE A 281 -27.03 16.53 -0.84
N ASP A 282 -27.34 17.54 -1.65
CA ASP A 282 -28.68 17.75 -2.19
C ASP A 282 -28.97 16.78 -3.35
N ALA A 283 -30.25 16.52 -3.61
CA ALA A 283 -30.71 15.59 -4.64
C ALA A 283 -30.17 15.91 -6.05
N GLU A 284 -29.91 17.18 -6.33
CA GLU A 284 -29.35 17.64 -7.60
C GLU A 284 -27.90 17.15 -7.80
N VAL A 285 -27.07 17.20 -6.74
CA VAL A 285 -25.69 16.70 -6.77
C VAL A 285 -25.67 15.19 -7.00
N GLN A 286 -26.54 14.46 -6.32
CA GLN A 286 -26.67 13.00 -6.50
C GLN A 286 -27.09 12.65 -7.92
N MET A 287 -28.05 13.38 -8.51
CA MET A 287 -28.49 13.13 -9.88
C MET A 287 -27.39 13.40 -10.90
N ARG A 288 -26.58 14.47 -10.72
CA ARG A 288 -25.41 14.72 -11.58
C ARG A 288 -24.37 13.61 -11.46
N GLN A 289 -24.06 13.15 -10.25
CA GLN A 289 -23.10 12.07 -10.01
C GLN A 289 -23.60 10.73 -10.57
N LEU A 290 -24.88 10.41 -10.39
CA LEU A 290 -25.51 9.21 -10.97
C LEU A 290 -25.49 9.22 -12.50
N ALA A 291 -25.69 10.38 -13.12
CA ALA A 291 -25.62 10.53 -14.57
C ALA A 291 -24.20 10.23 -15.11
N ALA A 292 -23.16 10.60 -14.36
CA ALA A 292 -21.76 10.32 -14.72
C ALA A 292 -21.28 8.90 -14.30
N ALA A 293 -22.03 8.22 -13.42
CA ALA A 293 -21.58 6.98 -12.78
C ALA A 293 -21.28 5.86 -13.80
N PHE A 294 -22.04 5.76 -14.89
CA PHE A 294 -21.78 4.73 -15.91
C PHE A 294 -20.44 4.96 -16.62
N ASP A 295 -20.17 6.20 -17.04
CA ASP A 295 -18.93 6.55 -17.73
C ASP A 295 -17.72 6.37 -16.80
N GLU A 296 -17.86 6.80 -15.54
CA GLU A 296 -16.81 6.62 -14.52
C GLU A 296 -16.60 5.14 -14.17
N TRP A 297 -17.67 4.34 -14.06
CA TRP A 297 -17.56 2.89 -13.86
C TRP A 297 -16.84 2.22 -15.03
N TRP A 298 -17.20 2.54 -16.26
CA TRP A 298 -16.58 1.97 -17.45
C TRP A 298 -15.08 2.25 -17.49
N GLN A 299 -14.68 3.48 -17.16
CA GLN A 299 -13.26 3.84 -17.08
C GLN A 299 -12.52 3.02 -16.02
N VAL A 300 -13.09 2.88 -14.83
CA VAL A 300 -12.36 2.33 -13.68
C VAL A 300 -12.43 0.81 -13.57
N ALA A 301 -13.54 0.19 -13.96
CA ALA A 301 -13.79 -1.25 -13.76
C ALA A 301 -12.81 -2.15 -14.54
N PHE A 302 -12.18 -1.62 -15.60
CA PHE A 302 -11.26 -2.36 -16.46
C PHE A 302 -9.78 -2.01 -16.26
N TRP A 303 -9.42 -1.08 -15.37
CA TRP A 303 -8.02 -0.73 -15.06
C TRP A 303 -7.18 -1.91 -14.57
N PHE A 304 -7.83 -2.97 -14.10
CA PHE A 304 -7.20 -4.26 -13.86
C PHE A 304 -6.35 -4.72 -15.06
N PHE A 305 -6.84 -4.55 -16.30
CA PHE A 305 -6.15 -5.01 -17.51
C PHE A 305 -4.95 -4.17 -17.92
N ASP A 306 -4.89 -2.90 -17.50
CA ASP A 306 -3.76 -2.00 -17.77
C ASP A 306 -2.60 -2.18 -16.78
N SER A 307 -2.71 -3.16 -15.87
CA SER A 307 -1.79 -3.37 -14.76
C SER A 307 -1.10 -4.73 -14.82
N LEU A 308 -0.22 -5.01 -13.83
CA LEU A 308 0.45 -6.31 -13.71
C LEU A 308 -0.47 -7.43 -13.20
N TRP A 309 -1.67 -7.09 -12.72
CA TRP A 309 -2.57 -8.02 -12.05
C TRP A 309 -3.02 -9.22 -12.90
N PRO A 310 -3.43 -9.10 -14.18
CA PRO A 310 -3.91 -10.22 -14.97
C PRO A 310 -2.84 -11.30 -15.11
N TRP A 311 -1.61 -10.89 -15.39
CA TRP A 311 -0.47 -11.79 -15.54
C TRP A 311 -0.04 -12.39 -14.21
N ALA A 312 0.01 -11.60 -13.14
CA ALA A 312 0.38 -12.08 -11.82
C ALA A 312 -0.61 -13.12 -11.29
N VAL A 313 -1.91 -12.86 -11.43
CA VAL A 313 -2.98 -13.78 -11.03
C VAL A 313 -2.97 -15.04 -11.87
N LEU A 314 -2.78 -14.93 -13.19
CA LEU A 314 -2.65 -16.08 -14.08
C LEU A 314 -1.51 -17.01 -13.64
N LEU A 315 -0.31 -16.46 -13.45
CA LEU A 315 0.86 -17.25 -13.04
C LEU A 315 0.69 -17.84 -11.64
N LEU A 316 0.09 -17.10 -10.69
CA LEU A 316 -0.25 -17.60 -9.36
C LEU A 316 -1.24 -18.77 -9.40
N VAL A 317 -2.28 -18.69 -10.22
CA VAL A 317 -3.29 -19.75 -10.36
C VAL A 317 -2.67 -21.00 -10.98
N LEU A 318 -1.84 -20.84 -12.03
CA LEU A 318 -1.12 -21.95 -12.67
C LEU A 318 -0.13 -22.61 -11.71
N LEU A 319 0.62 -21.82 -10.93
CA LEU A 319 1.52 -22.32 -9.89
C LEU A 319 0.74 -23.09 -8.82
N LEU A 320 -0.36 -22.52 -8.32
CA LEU A 320 -1.19 -23.15 -7.30
C LEU A 320 -1.80 -24.47 -7.79
N ARG A 321 -2.23 -24.51 -9.06
CA ARG A 321 -2.71 -25.72 -9.73
C ARG A 321 -1.64 -26.79 -9.82
N GLY A 322 -0.42 -26.42 -10.25
CA GLY A 322 0.67 -27.36 -10.39
C GLY A 322 1.20 -27.89 -9.06
N LEU A 323 1.10 -27.12 -7.97
CA LEU A 323 1.50 -27.54 -6.61
C LEU A 323 0.42 -28.34 -5.86
N ARG A 324 -0.78 -28.47 -6.44
CA ARG A 324 -1.94 -29.10 -5.81
C ARG A 324 -1.66 -30.58 -5.52
N GLY A 325 -2.14 -31.06 -4.37
CA GLY A 325 -2.12 -32.48 -4.04
C GLY A 325 -3.10 -33.31 -4.88
N GLN A 326 -3.10 -34.64 -4.67
CA GLN A 326 -3.99 -35.56 -5.39
C GLN A 326 -5.48 -35.21 -5.18
N THR A 327 -6.22 -35.01 -6.26
CA THR A 327 -7.68 -34.79 -6.22
C THR A 327 -8.48 -36.10 -6.22
N PRO A 328 -9.58 -36.21 -5.47
CA PRO A 328 -10.54 -37.29 -5.69
C PRO A 328 -11.11 -37.16 -7.11
N LEU A 329 -11.28 -38.30 -7.79
CA LEU A 329 -11.81 -38.41 -9.15
C LEU A 329 -13.30 -38.04 -9.17
N LEU A 330 -13.63 -36.76 -9.40
CA LEU A 330 -15.00 -36.37 -9.78
C LEU A 330 -15.26 -36.75 -11.24
N THR A 331 -16.51 -37.10 -11.57
CA THR A 331 -16.92 -37.40 -12.95
C THR A 331 -16.74 -36.17 -13.85
N ARG A 332 -16.00 -36.36 -14.94
CA ARG A 332 -15.46 -35.31 -15.83
C ARG A 332 -16.49 -34.27 -16.31
N ALA A 333 -17.72 -34.70 -16.58
CA ALA A 333 -18.81 -33.82 -17.03
C ALA A 333 -19.36 -32.92 -15.91
N LYS A 334 -19.43 -33.41 -14.67
CA LYS A 334 -19.88 -32.64 -13.50
C LYS A 334 -18.87 -31.54 -13.19
N THR A 335 -17.58 -31.87 -13.21
CA THR A 335 -16.47 -30.94 -12.95
C THR A 335 -16.42 -29.80 -13.97
N ALA A 336 -16.71 -30.09 -15.25
CA ALA A 336 -16.66 -29.07 -16.29
C ALA A 336 -17.81 -28.06 -16.21
N ARG A 337 -19.03 -28.54 -15.94
CA ARG A 337 -20.20 -27.68 -15.76
C ARG A 337 -20.06 -26.77 -14.54
N THR A 338 -19.59 -27.32 -13.41
CA THR A 338 -19.39 -26.53 -12.18
C THR A 338 -18.25 -25.53 -12.34
N GLY A 339 -17.18 -25.90 -13.07
CA GLY A 339 -16.06 -25.01 -13.39
C GLY A 339 -16.47 -23.79 -14.23
N LEU A 340 -17.22 -24.00 -15.33
CA LEU A 340 -17.73 -22.91 -16.16
C LEU A 340 -18.71 -22.00 -15.39
N LEU A 341 -19.58 -22.59 -14.57
CA LEU A 341 -20.51 -21.83 -13.75
C LEU A 341 -19.77 -20.93 -12.75
N LEU A 342 -18.74 -21.45 -12.08
CA LEU A 342 -17.89 -20.65 -11.20
C LEU A 342 -17.25 -19.48 -11.96
N ALA A 343 -16.75 -19.73 -13.17
CA ALA A 343 -16.12 -18.69 -13.98
C ALA A 343 -17.09 -17.57 -14.38
N CYS A 344 -18.27 -17.93 -14.90
CA CYS A 344 -19.31 -16.96 -15.25
C CYS A 344 -19.78 -16.17 -14.01
N MET A 345 -20.01 -16.86 -12.89
CA MET A 345 -20.47 -16.23 -11.65
C MET A 345 -19.41 -15.30 -11.04
N ALA A 346 -18.13 -15.64 -11.12
CA ALA A 346 -17.06 -14.78 -10.62
C ALA A 346 -16.98 -13.46 -11.42
N ILE A 347 -17.06 -13.54 -12.75
CA ILE A 347 -17.07 -12.35 -13.62
C ILE A 347 -18.33 -11.51 -13.36
N ALA A 348 -19.51 -12.13 -13.36
CA ALA A 348 -20.78 -11.44 -13.11
C ALA A 348 -20.81 -10.78 -11.72
N ALA A 349 -20.27 -11.46 -10.70
CA ALA A 349 -20.16 -10.92 -9.35
C ALA A 349 -19.26 -9.68 -9.28
N TYR A 350 -18.14 -9.67 -9.99
CA TYR A 350 -17.27 -8.49 -10.06
C TYR A 350 -17.94 -7.32 -10.78
N LEU A 351 -18.56 -7.56 -11.94
CA LEU A 351 -19.25 -6.51 -12.70
C LEU A 351 -20.41 -5.93 -11.87
N GLY A 352 -21.21 -6.77 -11.22
CA GLY A 352 -22.27 -6.33 -10.32
C GLY A 352 -21.76 -5.58 -9.09
N LEU A 353 -20.70 -6.08 -8.45
CA LEU A 353 -20.09 -5.42 -7.28
C LEU A 353 -19.49 -4.06 -7.66
N SER A 354 -18.71 -3.98 -8.74
CA SER A 354 -18.09 -2.74 -9.18
C SER A 354 -19.13 -1.68 -9.56
N ALA A 355 -20.18 -2.05 -10.30
CA ALA A 355 -21.27 -1.15 -10.63
C ALA A 355 -22.02 -0.66 -9.37
N LEU A 356 -22.32 -1.56 -8.43
CA LEU A 356 -22.97 -1.20 -7.17
C LEU A 356 -22.13 -0.27 -6.31
N LEU A 357 -20.81 -0.48 -6.26
CA LEU A 357 -19.89 0.40 -5.54
C LEU A 357 -19.81 1.80 -6.18
N THR A 358 -19.77 1.87 -7.51
CA THR A 358 -19.84 3.14 -8.23
C THR A 358 -21.14 3.88 -7.89
N VAL A 359 -22.30 3.20 -7.96
CA VAL A 359 -23.59 3.80 -7.59
C VAL A 359 -23.59 4.26 -6.14
N LEU A 360 -23.04 3.46 -5.22
CA LEU A 360 -22.94 3.82 -3.81
C LEU A 360 -22.10 5.09 -3.61
N HIS A 361 -20.98 5.22 -4.31
CA HIS A 361 -20.15 6.42 -4.30
C HIS A 361 -20.86 7.64 -4.89
N ALA A 362 -21.56 7.47 -6.02
CA ALA A 362 -22.37 8.52 -6.63
C ALA A 362 -23.56 8.98 -5.76
N LEU A 363 -23.98 8.15 -4.80
CA LEU A 363 -24.98 8.49 -3.79
C LEU A 363 -24.34 9.01 -2.48
N SER A 364 -23.01 9.12 -2.45
CA SER A 364 -22.22 9.54 -1.30
C SER A 364 -21.66 10.95 -1.46
N ASP A 365 -20.83 11.34 -0.50
CA ASP A 365 -20.12 12.61 -0.39
C ASP A 365 -18.89 12.72 -1.29
N VAL A 366 -18.47 11.64 -1.97
CA VAL A 366 -17.20 11.56 -2.69
C VAL A 366 -17.45 11.32 -4.17
N THR A 367 -17.00 12.24 -5.03
CA THR A 367 -17.03 12.03 -6.49
C THR A 367 -16.04 10.93 -6.87
N ILE A 368 -16.46 10.00 -7.72
CA ILE A 368 -15.67 8.83 -8.14
C ILE A 368 -14.33 9.24 -8.77
N SER A 369 -14.32 10.33 -9.53
CA SER A 369 -13.15 10.91 -10.18
C SER A 369 -12.16 11.65 -9.24
N SER A 370 -12.53 11.94 -7.99
CA SER A 370 -11.68 12.73 -7.09
C SER A 370 -10.58 11.94 -6.37
N THR A 371 -10.64 10.60 -6.34
CA THR A 371 -9.67 9.79 -5.58
C THR A 371 -9.19 8.54 -6.33
N GLY A 372 -7.88 8.32 -6.38
CA GLY A 372 -7.28 7.08 -6.89
C GLY A 372 -7.55 5.83 -6.03
N LYS A 373 -8.31 5.97 -4.93
CA LYS A 373 -8.60 4.90 -3.96
C LYS A 373 -9.60 3.88 -4.51
N LEU A 374 -10.68 4.30 -5.16
CA LEU A 374 -11.68 3.38 -5.71
C LEU A 374 -11.09 2.48 -6.82
N PRO A 375 -10.38 3.01 -7.84
CA PRO A 375 -9.72 2.17 -8.85
C PRO A 375 -8.74 1.16 -8.26
N ALA A 376 -7.94 1.58 -7.28
CA ALA A 376 -7.02 0.69 -6.58
C ALA A 376 -7.74 -0.46 -5.86
N GLY A 377 -8.89 -0.18 -5.23
CA GLY A 377 -9.72 -1.21 -4.60
C GLY A 377 -10.39 -2.16 -5.58
N LEU A 378 -10.95 -1.64 -6.67
CA LEU A 378 -11.61 -2.45 -7.70
C LEU A 378 -10.64 -3.38 -8.41
N ALA A 379 -9.40 -2.96 -8.67
CA ALA A 379 -8.37 -3.81 -9.26
C ALA A 379 -8.08 -5.07 -8.43
N VAL A 380 -8.10 -4.97 -7.10
CA VAL A 380 -7.87 -6.13 -6.22
C VAL A 380 -9.08 -7.05 -6.18
N PHE A 381 -10.31 -6.52 -6.18
CA PHE A 381 -11.51 -7.35 -6.33
C PHE A 381 -11.58 -8.03 -7.70
N ALA A 382 -11.16 -7.35 -8.76
CA ALA A 382 -11.01 -7.93 -10.09
C ALA A 382 -10.00 -9.08 -10.07
N ALA A 383 -8.87 -8.93 -9.38
CA ALA A 383 -7.88 -9.99 -9.19
C ALA A 383 -8.47 -11.23 -8.51
N TYR A 384 -9.31 -11.05 -7.50
CA TYR A 384 -10.01 -12.17 -6.86
C TYR A 384 -10.96 -12.87 -7.84
N ALA A 385 -11.84 -12.12 -8.49
CA ALA A 385 -12.79 -12.66 -9.45
C ALA A 385 -12.11 -13.37 -10.63
N PHE A 386 -11.06 -12.76 -11.19
CA PHE A 386 -10.26 -13.32 -12.26
C PHE A 386 -9.56 -14.61 -11.83
N GLY A 387 -9.02 -14.66 -10.61
CA GLY A 387 -8.41 -15.87 -10.05
C GLY A 387 -9.40 -17.03 -9.93
N PHE A 388 -10.60 -16.77 -9.40
CA PHE A 388 -11.67 -17.78 -9.35
C PHE A 388 -12.18 -18.17 -10.74
N ALA A 389 -12.23 -17.23 -11.69
CA ALA A 389 -12.64 -17.51 -13.06
C ALA A 389 -11.65 -18.40 -13.79
N LEU A 390 -10.35 -18.07 -13.73
CA LEU A 390 -9.29 -18.92 -14.25
C LEU A 390 -9.31 -20.30 -13.60
N TRP A 391 -9.51 -20.37 -12.28
CA TRP A 391 -9.63 -21.64 -11.59
C TRP A 391 -10.79 -22.49 -12.13
N GLY A 392 -11.96 -21.90 -12.31
CA GLY A 392 -13.14 -22.58 -12.87
C GLY A 392 -12.95 -23.00 -14.34
N MET A 393 -12.31 -22.16 -15.16
CA MET A 393 -11.98 -22.48 -16.55
C MET A 393 -11.02 -23.66 -16.64
N LEU A 394 -10.02 -23.75 -15.76
CA LEU A 394 -9.08 -24.88 -15.72
C LEU A 394 -9.78 -26.17 -15.28
N ASP A 395 -10.74 -26.11 -14.33
CA ASP A 395 -11.59 -27.26 -13.99
C ASP A 395 -12.45 -27.72 -15.19
N ALA A 396 -12.85 -26.79 -16.06
CA ALA A 396 -13.61 -27.08 -17.26
C ALA A 396 -12.79 -27.60 -18.45
N CYS A 397 -11.48 -27.31 -18.46
CA CYS A 397 -10.59 -27.63 -19.56
C CYS A 397 -9.48 -28.61 -19.14
N PRO A 398 -9.80 -29.90 -18.92
CA PRO A 398 -8.81 -30.89 -18.48
C PRO A 398 -7.68 -31.15 -19.51
N MET A 399 -7.83 -30.71 -20.77
CA MET A 399 -6.70 -30.74 -21.72
C MET A 399 -5.58 -29.79 -21.30
N ALA A 400 -5.89 -28.60 -20.78
CA ALA A 400 -4.87 -27.66 -20.31
C ALA A 400 -4.06 -28.27 -19.16
N GLU A 401 -4.73 -28.90 -18.20
CA GLU A 401 -4.06 -29.60 -17.09
C GLU A 401 -3.17 -30.76 -17.55
N ARG A 402 -3.61 -31.54 -18.55
CA ARG A 402 -2.79 -32.62 -19.14
C ARG A 402 -1.56 -32.09 -19.85
N THR A 403 -1.68 -30.99 -20.58
CA THR A 403 -0.54 -30.36 -21.25
C THR A 403 0.48 -29.89 -20.23
N LEU A 404 0.03 -29.25 -19.14
CA LEU A 404 0.88 -28.85 -18.02
C LEU A 404 1.54 -30.06 -17.33
N ALA A 405 0.82 -31.17 -17.17
CA ALA A 405 1.34 -32.39 -16.54
C ALA A 405 2.41 -33.11 -17.36
N ARG A 406 2.40 -32.96 -18.69
CA ARG A 406 3.38 -33.56 -19.61
C ARG A 406 4.71 -32.81 -19.65
N LEU A 407 4.74 -31.57 -19.17
CA LEU A 407 5.96 -30.76 -19.16
C LEU A 407 6.87 -31.18 -18.00
N PRO A 408 8.21 -31.11 -18.15
CA PRO A 408 9.13 -31.42 -17.07
C PRO A 408 8.89 -30.48 -15.88
N GLY A 409 8.58 -31.02 -14.70
CA GLY A 409 8.12 -30.22 -13.55
C GLY A 409 9.09 -29.09 -13.15
N GLN A 410 10.40 -29.32 -13.24
CA GLN A 410 11.40 -28.27 -13.00
C GLN A 410 11.36 -27.17 -14.07
N ALA A 411 11.25 -27.53 -15.36
CA ALA A 411 11.15 -26.57 -16.45
C ALA A 411 9.86 -25.74 -16.34
N THR A 412 8.73 -26.38 -16.03
CA THR A 412 7.46 -25.69 -15.78
C THR A 412 7.56 -24.71 -14.61
N MET A 413 8.24 -25.09 -13.52
CA MET A 413 8.42 -24.20 -12.38
C MET A 413 9.26 -22.97 -12.74
N ILE A 414 10.32 -23.15 -13.54
CA ILE A 414 11.14 -22.04 -14.07
C ILE A 414 10.29 -21.14 -14.98
N LEU A 415 9.51 -21.72 -15.90
CA LEU A 415 8.64 -21.00 -16.84
C LEU A 415 7.54 -20.20 -16.14
N LEU A 416 7.12 -20.58 -14.93
CA LEU A 416 6.13 -19.83 -14.15
C LEU A 416 6.79 -18.78 -13.26
N LEU A 417 7.83 -19.13 -12.52
CA LEU A 417 8.41 -18.27 -11.49
C LEU A 417 9.35 -17.21 -12.06
N VAL A 418 10.14 -17.50 -13.10
CA VAL A 418 11.07 -16.52 -13.66
C VAL A 418 10.32 -15.33 -14.28
N PRO A 419 9.31 -15.51 -15.16
CA PRO A 419 8.56 -14.38 -15.69
C PRO A 419 7.83 -13.61 -14.59
N LEU A 420 7.28 -14.31 -13.59
CA LEU A 420 6.62 -13.67 -12.46
C LEU A 420 7.59 -12.79 -11.67
N PHE A 421 8.75 -13.31 -11.27
CA PHE A 421 9.75 -12.54 -10.52
C PHE A 421 10.33 -11.38 -11.32
N VAL A 422 10.63 -11.57 -12.61
CA VAL A 422 11.11 -10.50 -13.49
C VAL A 422 10.05 -9.39 -13.61
N MET A 423 8.79 -9.77 -13.83
CA MET A 423 7.68 -8.82 -13.91
C MET A 423 7.52 -8.04 -12.60
N LEU A 424 7.52 -8.71 -11.44
CA LEU A 424 7.38 -8.08 -10.13
C LEU A 424 8.57 -7.15 -9.82
N ALA A 425 9.80 -7.56 -10.14
CA ALA A 425 10.99 -6.72 -10.01
C ALA A 425 11.00 -5.54 -10.99
N SER A 426 10.34 -5.66 -12.14
CA SER A 426 10.23 -4.57 -13.11
C SER A 426 9.13 -3.54 -12.76
N SER A 427 8.29 -3.84 -11.77
CA SER A 427 7.19 -2.97 -11.36
C SER A 427 7.69 -1.60 -10.88
N ALA A 428 6.89 -0.55 -11.09
CA ALA A 428 7.21 0.80 -10.61
C ALA A 428 7.38 0.81 -9.08
N ASN A 429 6.50 0.11 -8.37
CA ASN A 429 6.53 -0.04 -6.93
C ASN A 429 7.84 -0.67 -6.44
N TRP A 430 8.26 -1.81 -7.01
CA TRP A 430 9.49 -2.47 -6.58
C TRP A 430 10.72 -1.62 -6.91
N ARG A 431 10.83 -1.09 -8.14
CA ARG A 431 12.00 -0.28 -8.55
C ARG A 431 12.17 0.97 -7.68
N SER A 432 11.07 1.68 -7.40
CA SER A 432 11.09 2.86 -6.54
C SER A 432 11.49 2.50 -5.11
N THR A 433 10.88 1.47 -4.53
CA THR A 433 11.18 1.02 -3.16
C THR A 433 12.62 0.53 -3.02
N ALA A 434 13.10 -0.27 -3.98
CA ALA A 434 14.45 -0.82 -3.98
C ALA A 434 15.51 0.28 -4.12
N ALA A 435 15.31 1.24 -5.04
CA ALA A 435 16.21 2.39 -5.19
C ALA A 435 16.27 3.22 -3.89
N ASN A 436 15.11 3.57 -3.33
CA ASN A 436 15.02 4.39 -2.13
C ASN A 436 15.57 3.68 -0.87
N ALA A 437 15.48 2.35 -0.82
CA ALA A 437 16.08 1.54 0.25
C ALA A 437 17.61 1.42 0.10
N ALA A 438 18.11 1.38 -1.14
CA ALA A 438 19.54 1.29 -1.45
C ALA A 438 20.27 2.62 -1.24
N ASN A 439 19.78 3.71 -1.84
CA ASN A 439 20.39 5.04 -1.73
C ASN A 439 20.15 5.71 -0.36
N GLY A 440 19.24 5.18 0.45
CA GLY A 440 18.95 5.64 1.80
C GLY A 440 18.00 6.83 1.90
N SER A 441 17.27 7.18 0.83
CA SER A 441 16.24 8.21 0.87
C SER A 441 15.17 7.93 1.92
N ILE A 442 14.78 6.65 2.10
CA ILE A 442 13.83 6.24 3.15
C ILE A 442 14.35 6.61 4.55
N VAL A 443 15.64 6.38 4.79
CA VAL A 443 16.27 6.69 6.08
C VAL A 443 16.31 8.19 6.31
N GLN A 444 16.72 8.96 5.31
CA GLN A 444 16.80 10.42 5.41
C GLN A 444 15.44 11.04 5.71
N LEU A 445 14.40 10.63 4.97
CA LEU A 445 13.03 11.05 5.23
C LEU A 445 12.58 10.66 6.64
N GLY A 446 12.86 9.42 7.06
CA GLY A 446 12.49 8.95 8.39
C GLY A 446 13.18 9.73 9.52
N LEU A 447 14.45 10.08 9.35
CA LEU A 447 15.19 10.93 10.29
C LEU A 447 14.61 12.35 10.36
N GLN A 448 14.29 12.93 9.21
CA GLN A 448 13.67 14.24 9.10
C GLN A 448 12.33 14.29 9.84
N LEU A 449 11.50 13.26 9.69
CA LEU A 449 10.20 13.19 10.37
C LEU A 449 10.36 12.98 11.87
N GLN A 450 11.31 12.14 12.28
CA GLN A 450 11.63 11.92 13.69
C GLN A 450 12.06 13.22 14.37
N GLU A 451 13.01 13.97 13.78
CA GLU A 451 13.47 15.25 14.30
C GLU A 451 12.31 16.27 14.40
N ARG A 452 11.45 16.32 13.37
CA ARG A 452 10.24 17.16 13.39
C ARG A 452 9.35 16.83 14.59
N TYR A 453 9.10 15.55 14.83
CA TYR A 453 8.19 15.09 15.86
C TYR A 453 8.76 15.29 17.25
N ASP A 454 10.04 14.98 17.46
CA ASP A 454 10.72 15.17 18.74
C ASP A 454 10.77 16.66 19.12
N THR A 455 10.97 17.53 18.13
CA THR A 455 10.90 18.98 18.31
C THR A 455 9.51 19.44 18.74
N LEU A 456 8.46 19.06 18.00
CA LEU A 456 7.07 19.43 18.34
C LEU A 456 6.68 18.90 19.72
N ARG A 457 7.07 17.67 20.04
CA ARG A 457 6.88 17.05 21.36
C ARG A 457 7.57 17.86 22.46
N THR A 458 8.81 18.28 22.25
CA THR A 458 9.57 19.07 23.23
C THR A 458 8.91 20.42 23.50
N ILE A 459 8.51 21.14 22.44
CA ILE A 459 7.79 22.43 22.57
C ILE A 459 6.50 22.23 23.36
N GLY A 460 5.70 21.23 22.99
CA GLY A 460 4.42 20.99 23.64
C GLY A 460 4.52 20.48 25.08
N GLN A 461 5.55 19.69 25.42
CA GLN A 461 5.84 19.30 26.80
C GLN A 461 6.27 20.48 27.65
N SER A 462 7.10 21.39 27.11
CA SER A 462 7.56 22.58 27.84
C SER A 462 6.45 23.58 28.17
N ALA A 463 5.37 23.58 27.37
CA ALA A 463 4.24 24.49 27.54
C ALA A 463 3.12 23.95 28.44
N GLN A 464 3.20 22.67 28.87
CA GLN A 464 2.13 22.05 29.66
C GLN A 464 2.47 21.97 31.15
N PRO A 465 1.52 22.29 32.03
CA PRO A 465 1.66 21.98 33.45
C PRO A 465 1.71 20.46 33.66
N GLN A 466 2.50 20.00 34.63
CA GLN A 466 2.70 18.57 34.94
C GLN A 466 1.38 17.84 35.28
N ASP A 467 0.39 18.56 35.80
CA ASP A 467 -0.93 18.02 36.21
C ASP A 467 -2.04 18.28 35.18
N ALA A 468 -1.70 18.48 33.90
CA ALA A 468 -2.71 18.72 32.88
C ALA A 468 -3.66 17.50 32.75
N PRO A 469 -5.00 17.71 32.69
CA PRO A 469 -5.94 16.60 32.57
C PRO A 469 -5.72 15.86 31.24
N PRO A 470 -6.07 14.55 31.16
CA PRO A 470 -5.94 13.75 29.96
C PRO A 470 -6.50 14.46 28.73
N ARG A 471 -5.77 14.36 27.62
CA ARG A 471 -6.15 14.99 26.35
C ARG A 471 -6.89 14.01 25.45
N PHE A 472 -6.43 12.76 25.37
CA PHE A 472 -6.80 11.83 24.32
C PHE A 472 -7.83 10.78 24.75
N GLY A 473 -8.50 10.22 23.74
CA GLY A 473 -9.49 9.17 23.87
C GLY A 473 -10.61 9.44 24.87
N LEU A 474 -11.18 8.37 25.42
CA LEU A 474 -12.39 8.44 26.23
C LEU A 474 -12.24 9.37 27.44
N LEU A 475 -11.11 9.33 28.15
CA LEU A 475 -10.86 10.26 29.27
C LEU A 475 -10.73 11.70 28.78
N GLY A 476 -10.04 11.94 27.67
CA GLY A 476 -9.94 13.26 27.06
C GLY A 476 -11.31 13.87 26.77
N GLU A 477 -12.23 13.06 26.24
CA GLU A 477 -13.60 13.46 25.95
C GLU A 477 -14.44 13.71 27.22
N ILE A 478 -14.25 12.90 28.27
CA ILE A 478 -14.89 13.10 29.58
C ILE A 478 -14.41 14.38 30.26
N TYR A 479 -13.09 14.61 30.32
CA TYR A 479 -12.50 15.78 30.97
C TYR A 479 -12.67 17.05 30.14
N ARG A 480 -12.81 16.92 28.82
CA ARG A 480 -12.94 18.05 27.88
C ARG A 480 -14.04 17.77 26.84
N PRO A 481 -15.32 17.81 27.24
CA PRO A 481 -16.43 17.58 26.31
C PRO A 481 -16.36 18.53 25.12
N GLY A 482 -16.46 17.97 23.90
CA GLY A 482 -16.38 18.75 22.67
C GLY A 482 -14.99 19.29 22.32
N ALA A 483 -13.91 18.87 23.01
CA ALA A 483 -12.53 19.27 22.66
C ALA A 483 -12.17 18.95 21.21
N ARG A 484 -12.78 17.91 20.63
CA ARG A 484 -12.68 17.52 19.21
C ARG A 484 -13.21 18.57 18.22
N LYS A 485 -13.99 19.56 18.70
CA LYS A 485 -14.59 20.64 17.90
C LYS A 485 -13.92 22.00 18.14
N ARG A 486 -12.88 22.08 18.99
CA ARG A 486 -12.25 23.35 19.34
C ARG A 486 -11.31 23.83 18.23
N THR A 487 -11.33 25.13 18.01
CA THR A 487 -10.45 25.89 17.11
C THR A 487 -9.08 26.12 17.75
N VAL A 488 -8.16 26.70 16.95
CA VAL A 488 -6.79 27.04 17.36
C VAL A 488 -6.75 27.74 18.71
N ASP A 489 -5.94 27.24 19.64
CA ASP A 489 -5.73 27.85 20.94
C ASP A 489 -4.56 28.83 20.88
N ALA A 490 -4.85 30.13 20.82
CA ALA A 490 -3.83 31.16 20.71
C ALA A 490 -2.95 31.30 21.96
N SER A 491 -3.36 30.75 23.10
CA SER A 491 -2.61 30.82 24.37
C SER A 491 -1.46 29.80 24.47
N LEU A 492 -1.44 28.80 23.58
CA LEU A 492 -0.41 27.76 23.50
C LEU A 492 0.58 28.04 22.35
N PRO A 493 1.78 27.41 22.35
CA PRO A 493 2.75 27.60 21.28
C PRO A 493 2.21 27.22 19.90
N GLN A 494 2.62 27.98 18.88
CA GLN A 494 2.17 27.82 17.49
C GLN A 494 3.37 27.69 16.54
N PRO A 495 4.12 26.57 16.59
CA PRO A 495 5.31 26.40 15.76
C PRO A 495 4.99 26.39 14.26
N VAL A 496 5.98 26.82 13.47
CA VAL A 496 5.93 26.80 12.01
C VAL A 496 6.85 25.70 11.48
N VAL A 497 6.29 24.77 10.71
CA VAL A 497 6.99 23.68 10.06
C VAL A 497 7.15 23.99 8.57
N GLN A 498 8.39 24.07 8.11
CA GLN A 498 8.65 24.22 6.68
C GLN A 498 8.26 22.93 5.93
N ARG A 499 7.49 23.08 4.84
CA ARG A 499 7.12 21.98 3.95
C ARG A 499 8.38 21.30 3.45
N SER A 500 8.37 19.96 3.43
CA SER A 500 9.42 19.22 2.74
C SER A 500 9.44 19.62 1.27
N ILE A 501 10.66 19.69 0.75
CA ILE A 501 10.96 19.84 -0.67
C ILE A 501 10.37 18.59 -1.38
N PRO A 502 9.89 18.69 -2.63
CA PRO A 502 9.37 17.52 -3.32
C PRO A 502 10.47 16.48 -3.54
N ASP A 503 10.45 15.48 -2.66
CA ASP A 503 11.21 14.25 -2.73
C ASP A 503 10.16 13.15 -2.87
N THR A 504 10.03 12.50 -4.04
CA THR A 504 9.05 11.40 -4.20
C THR A 504 9.57 10.11 -3.57
N VAL A 505 9.82 10.15 -2.25
CA VAL A 505 10.39 9.03 -1.50
C VAL A 505 9.27 8.11 -1.03
N PHE A 506 9.14 7.01 -1.75
CA PHE A 506 8.40 5.85 -1.28
C PHE A 506 9.10 5.21 -0.05
N PRO A 507 8.40 4.75 1.01
CA PRO A 507 6.95 4.53 1.09
C PRO A 507 6.08 5.74 1.40
N VAL A 508 6.65 6.87 1.85
CA VAL A 508 5.81 7.98 2.33
C VAL A 508 6.27 9.34 1.83
N GLN A 509 5.81 9.71 0.64
CA GLN A 509 5.47 11.10 0.27
C GLN A 509 4.37 11.04 -0.79
N THR A 510 3.10 11.16 -0.37
CA THR A 510 1.91 11.14 -1.25
C THR A 510 1.69 12.43 -2.03
N GLY A 511 2.69 13.32 -2.07
CA GLY A 511 2.55 14.62 -2.75
C GLY A 511 1.45 15.50 -2.17
N GLU A 512 0.93 15.17 -0.97
CA GLU A 512 0.05 16.05 -0.21
C GLU A 512 0.83 17.31 0.12
N ALA A 513 0.70 18.30 -0.75
CA ALA A 513 0.99 19.67 -0.38
C ALA A 513 0.20 19.90 0.90
N LEU A 514 0.89 20.29 1.99
CA LEU A 514 0.20 20.83 3.16
C LEU A 514 -0.80 21.87 2.61
N PRO A 515 -2.09 21.81 2.90
CA PRO A 515 -3.01 22.80 2.41
C PRO A 515 -2.55 24.21 2.79
N ALA A 516 -2.76 25.19 1.91
CA ALA A 516 -2.27 26.54 2.13
C ALA A 516 -2.97 27.27 3.29
N GLN A 517 -4.16 26.79 3.68
CA GLN A 517 -4.95 27.37 4.75
C GLN A 517 -4.82 26.55 6.03
N PRO A 518 -4.63 27.20 7.21
CA PRO A 518 -4.55 26.53 8.51
C PRO A 518 -5.76 25.62 8.81
N GLU A 519 -6.91 25.94 8.21
CA GLU A 519 -8.18 25.24 8.38
C GLU A 519 -8.25 23.93 7.57
N THR A 520 -7.36 23.74 6.58
CA THR A 520 -7.44 22.60 5.64
C THR A 520 -6.37 21.53 5.85
N TRP A 521 -5.12 21.82 6.31
CA TRP A 521 -4.16 20.93 7.04
C TRP A 521 -2.73 21.53 7.16
N PRO A 522 -1.82 21.15 8.12
CA PRO A 522 -1.91 20.13 9.18
C PRO A 522 -2.51 20.68 10.48
N ASN A 523 -3.74 20.18 10.69
CA ASN A 523 -4.82 20.49 11.63
C ASN A 523 -4.44 20.38 13.11
N LEU A 524 -5.26 21.05 13.92
CA LEU A 524 -5.61 20.78 15.32
C LEU A 524 -5.19 19.43 15.91
N TRP A 525 -5.37 18.28 15.24
CA TRP A 525 -4.99 16.97 15.77
C TRP A 525 -3.48 16.78 15.99
N VAL A 526 -2.64 17.29 15.08
CA VAL A 526 -1.17 17.26 15.26
C VAL A 526 -0.80 18.15 16.44
N ALA A 527 -1.36 19.37 16.46
CA ALA A 527 -1.17 20.29 17.56
C ALA A 527 -1.64 19.65 18.88
N TRP A 528 -2.77 18.98 18.88
CA TRP A 528 -3.35 18.34 20.05
C TRP A 528 -2.50 17.17 20.54
N MET A 529 -2.04 16.31 19.62
CA MET A 529 -1.13 15.19 19.86
C MET A 529 0.12 15.62 20.64
N PHE A 530 0.74 16.74 20.25
CA PHE A 530 1.92 17.27 20.94
C PHE A 530 1.58 18.28 22.03
N GLY A 531 0.34 18.75 22.06
CA GLY A 531 -0.22 19.71 22.99
C GLY A 531 0.15 21.17 22.77
N LEU A 532 0.24 21.54 21.51
CA LEU A 532 0.42 22.86 20.95
C LEU A 532 -0.94 23.52 20.66
N GLY A 533 -0.93 24.84 20.44
CA GLY A 533 -2.13 25.60 20.07
C GLY A 533 -2.50 25.46 18.60
N SER A 534 -1.50 25.37 17.74
CA SER A 534 -1.61 25.07 16.30
C SER A 534 -0.24 24.64 15.76
N VAL A 535 -0.21 24.11 14.53
CA VAL A 535 1.04 23.89 13.78
C VAL A 535 0.85 24.51 12.39
N HIS A 536 1.67 25.50 12.07
CA HIS A 536 1.57 26.20 10.79
C HIS A 536 2.52 25.58 9.76
N SER A 537 2.13 25.60 8.49
CA SER A 537 3.02 25.19 7.39
C SER A 537 3.60 26.40 6.66
N ALA A 538 4.91 26.39 6.38
CA ALA A 538 5.56 27.41 5.57
C ALA A 538 6.10 26.80 4.28
N GLN A 539 5.85 27.47 3.14
CA GLN A 539 6.48 27.11 1.88
C GLN A 539 7.97 27.47 1.89
N PRO A 540 8.84 26.65 1.27
CA PRO A 540 10.20 27.07 1.01
C PRO A 540 10.21 28.34 0.15
N HIS A 541 10.94 29.37 0.57
CA HIS A 541 10.99 30.66 -0.10
C HIS A 541 12.41 30.97 -0.62
N ALA A 542 12.57 31.00 -1.95
CA ALA A 542 13.85 31.29 -2.61
C ALA A 542 14.46 32.64 -2.20
N GLY A 543 13.62 33.68 -2.02
CA GLY A 543 14.07 35.01 -1.61
C GLY A 543 14.79 35.02 -0.26
N ALA A 544 14.41 34.14 0.67
CA ALA A 544 15.09 34.03 1.96
C ALA A 544 16.53 33.48 1.82
N ALA A 545 16.74 32.55 0.90
CA ALA A 545 18.08 32.00 0.61
C ALA A 545 18.98 33.01 -0.09
N VAL A 546 18.43 33.78 -1.05
CA VAL A 546 19.17 34.84 -1.74
C VAL A 546 19.49 35.99 -0.77
N ALA A 547 18.55 36.40 0.07
CA ALA A 547 18.80 37.39 1.11
C ALA A 547 19.89 36.93 2.10
N ALA A 548 19.90 35.66 2.48
CA ALA A 548 20.95 35.09 3.35
C ALA A 548 22.33 35.03 2.66
N LEU A 549 22.38 34.83 1.33
CA LEU A 549 23.61 34.91 0.54
C LEU A 549 24.18 36.34 0.49
N LEU A 550 23.31 37.33 0.32
CA LEU A 550 23.66 38.74 0.17
C LEU A 550 23.81 39.49 1.50
N ALA A 551 23.44 38.87 2.62
CA ALA A 551 23.52 39.48 3.93
C ALA A 551 24.99 39.80 4.31
N PRO A 552 25.25 40.94 4.98
CA PRO A 552 26.57 41.25 5.53
C PRO A 552 27.08 40.13 6.45
N VAL A 553 28.39 39.90 6.45
CA VAL A 553 29.04 38.81 7.22
C VAL A 553 28.71 38.87 8.72
N GLU A 554 28.46 40.06 9.24
CA GLU A 554 28.10 40.34 10.64
C GLU A 554 26.64 40.00 10.99
N ALA A 555 25.75 40.00 9.98
CA ALA A 555 24.32 39.74 10.14
C ALA A 555 23.93 38.29 9.79
N SER A 556 24.81 37.56 9.09
CA SER A 556 24.55 36.17 8.71
C SER A 556 24.93 35.21 9.83
N ALA A 557 23.96 34.41 10.27
CA ALA A 557 24.19 33.37 11.27
C ALA A 557 25.21 32.30 10.80
N GLN A 558 25.39 32.10 9.48
CA GLN A 558 26.32 31.13 8.89
C GLN A 558 26.86 31.58 7.54
N ARG A 559 28.16 31.40 7.29
CA ARG A 559 28.78 31.76 6.00
C ARG A 559 28.30 30.86 4.85
N PRO A 560 27.86 31.43 3.72
CA PRO A 560 27.63 30.67 2.48
C PRO A 560 28.89 29.92 2.03
N LEU A 561 28.72 28.68 1.55
CA LEU A 561 29.81 27.88 1.00
C LEU A 561 29.81 28.01 -0.51
N ARG A 562 30.88 28.56 -1.09
CA ARG A 562 31.01 28.69 -2.55
C ARG A 562 31.34 27.34 -3.19
N LEU A 563 30.74 27.07 -4.34
CA LEU A 563 30.97 25.89 -5.15
C LEU A 563 31.73 26.27 -6.43
N VAL A 564 32.52 25.34 -6.95
CA VAL A 564 33.16 25.47 -8.27
C VAL A 564 32.10 25.30 -9.34
N THR A 565 31.94 26.31 -10.18
CA THR A 565 31.05 26.26 -11.35
C THR A 565 31.76 25.57 -12.53
N PRO A 566 31.36 24.36 -12.96
CA PRO A 566 31.97 23.65 -14.08
C PRO A 566 31.70 24.35 -15.41
N GLU A 567 32.55 24.11 -16.42
CA GLU A 567 32.41 24.69 -17.76
C GLU A 567 31.05 24.40 -18.40
N THR A 568 30.50 23.21 -18.15
CA THR A 568 29.18 22.79 -18.64
C THR A 568 28.05 23.66 -18.11
N LEU A 569 28.14 24.18 -16.88
CA LEU A 569 27.15 25.12 -16.34
C LEU A 569 27.41 26.56 -16.84
N ARG A 570 28.69 26.95 -16.99
CA ARG A 570 29.06 28.26 -17.58
C ARG A 570 28.58 28.41 -19.01
N ALA A 571 28.63 27.34 -19.80
CA ALA A 571 28.13 27.30 -21.17
C ALA A 571 26.62 27.57 -21.27
N VAL A 572 25.87 27.35 -20.18
CA VAL A 572 24.42 27.62 -20.08
C VAL A 572 24.15 28.93 -19.31
N GLY A 573 25.17 29.76 -19.12
CA GLY A 573 25.04 31.10 -18.53
C GLY A 573 25.05 31.15 -17.00
N ILE A 574 25.36 30.05 -16.32
CA ILE A 574 25.55 30.02 -14.85
C ILE A 574 27.02 30.32 -14.54
N ASP A 575 27.29 31.41 -13.82
CA ASP A 575 28.64 31.84 -13.47
C ASP A 575 28.96 31.70 -11.96
N GLY A 576 27.95 31.46 -11.12
CA GLY A 576 28.11 31.31 -9.67
C GLY A 576 27.23 30.22 -9.06
N ALA A 577 27.76 29.54 -8.02
CA ALA A 577 27.04 28.54 -7.25
C ALA A 577 27.44 28.56 -5.77
N TRP A 578 26.46 28.46 -4.86
CA TRP A 578 26.68 28.45 -3.41
C TRP A 578 25.72 27.50 -2.70
N LEU A 579 26.16 26.97 -1.54
CA LEU A 579 25.29 26.38 -0.53
C LEU A 579 25.01 27.39 0.58
N VAL A 580 23.72 27.63 0.83
CA VAL A 580 23.25 28.63 1.79
C VAL A 580 22.29 27.98 2.77
N ARG A 581 22.41 28.31 4.06
CA ARG A 581 21.43 27.90 5.07
C ARG A 581 20.44 29.04 5.27
N ALA A 582 19.16 28.76 5.05
CA ALA A 582 18.12 29.75 5.24
C ALA A 582 16.82 29.10 5.73
N SER A 583 16.18 29.75 6.70
CA SER A 583 14.80 29.50 7.10
C SER A 583 13.88 30.24 6.13
N GLY A 584 12.83 29.57 5.64
CA GLY A 584 11.87 30.17 4.69
C GLY A 584 10.99 31.30 5.26
N VAL A 585 11.30 31.87 6.44
CA VAL A 585 10.49 32.88 7.12
C VAL A 585 11.21 34.24 7.07
N PRO A 586 10.56 35.33 6.62
CA PRO A 586 11.13 36.67 6.67
C PRO A 586 11.39 37.10 8.12
N ALA A 587 12.50 37.82 8.37
CA ALA A 587 12.98 38.22 9.70
C ALA A 587 12.03 39.08 10.58
N LYS A 588 10.80 39.36 10.14
CA LYS A 588 9.80 40.19 10.86
C LYS A 588 8.84 39.41 11.76
N ALA A 589 8.96 38.09 11.88
CA ALA A 589 8.16 37.29 12.80
C ALA A 589 8.83 37.20 14.20
N PRO A 590 8.07 37.23 15.31
CA PRO A 590 8.60 37.37 16.67
C PRO A 590 9.62 36.27 17.04
N PRO A 591 10.57 36.52 17.96
CA PRO A 591 11.72 35.66 18.23
C PRO A 591 11.39 34.26 18.81
N ALA A 592 10.12 33.97 19.12
CA ALA A 592 9.64 32.63 19.43
C ALA A 592 9.31 31.77 18.18
N SER A 593 9.43 32.35 16.97
CA SER A 593 9.03 31.76 15.68
C SER A 593 10.21 31.38 14.77
N ALA A 594 11.41 31.18 15.32
CA ALA A 594 12.53 30.63 14.56
C ALA A 594 12.07 29.30 13.93
N ALA A 595 11.90 29.29 12.60
CA ALA A 595 11.50 28.09 11.87
C ALA A 595 12.45 26.96 12.27
N THR A 596 11.93 25.96 12.95
CA THR A 596 12.74 24.95 13.64
C THR A 596 13.48 24.02 12.67
N PHE A 597 13.24 24.19 11.36
CA PHE A 597 13.85 23.44 10.27
C PHE A 597 14.36 24.42 9.21
N SER A 598 15.64 24.80 9.28
CA SER A 598 16.29 25.50 8.16
C SER A 598 16.62 24.50 7.05
N ASN A 599 16.47 24.92 5.79
CA ASN A 599 16.91 24.12 4.65
C ASN A 599 18.34 24.52 4.25
N LEU A 600 19.05 23.57 3.66
CA LEU A 600 20.22 23.82 2.85
C LEU A 600 19.75 24.10 1.42
N TRP A 601 20.18 25.23 0.87
CA TRP A 601 19.79 25.72 -0.44
C TRP A 601 20.98 25.70 -1.37
N LEU A 602 20.77 25.27 -2.61
CA LEU A 602 21.66 25.53 -3.72
C LEU A 602 21.19 26.83 -4.38
N VAL A 603 22.05 27.84 -4.38
CA VAL A 603 21.83 29.11 -5.04
C VAL A 603 22.75 29.19 -6.26
N LEU A 604 22.15 29.40 -7.43
CA LEU A 604 22.84 29.57 -8.71
C LEU A 604 22.69 31.03 -9.15
N HIS A 605 23.74 31.59 -9.76
CA HIS A 605 23.76 32.94 -10.33
C HIS A 605 24.17 32.89 -11.79
N GLY A 606 23.64 33.83 -12.58
CA GLY A 606 23.79 33.86 -14.03
C GLY A 606 23.05 35.05 -14.64
N GLN A 607 23.52 35.49 -15.80
CA GLN A 607 23.06 36.74 -16.43
C GLN A 607 21.74 36.60 -17.21
N ASP A 608 21.38 35.39 -17.65
CA ASP A 608 20.13 35.12 -18.38
C ASP A 608 19.40 33.87 -17.85
N MET A 609 18.89 33.98 -16.62
CA MET A 609 18.15 32.90 -15.96
C MET A 609 16.81 32.57 -16.63
N ALA A 610 16.28 33.43 -17.48
CA ALA A 610 14.99 33.23 -18.14
C ALA A 610 14.98 32.02 -19.10
N GLN A 611 16.15 31.59 -19.58
CA GLN A 611 16.30 30.41 -20.43
C GLN A 611 16.23 29.09 -19.63
N ILE A 612 16.38 29.14 -18.31
CA ILE A 612 16.33 27.97 -17.44
C ILE A 612 14.87 27.69 -17.09
N LYS A 613 14.33 26.60 -17.62
CA LYS A 613 12.95 26.15 -17.37
C LYS A 613 12.88 25.06 -16.31
N ARG A 614 13.91 24.21 -16.24
CA ARG A 614 13.97 23.05 -15.34
C ARG A 614 15.34 22.90 -14.72
N ILE A 615 15.35 22.50 -13.45
CA ILE A 615 16.56 22.20 -12.68
C ILE A 615 16.39 20.81 -12.08
N ALA A 616 17.38 19.95 -12.30
CA ALA A 616 17.51 18.67 -11.63
C ALA A 616 18.73 18.69 -10.70
N VAL A 617 18.57 18.19 -9.47
CA VAL A 617 19.66 18.08 -8.50
C VAL A 617 19.78 16.63 -8.04
N LEU A 618 20.94 16.01 -8.23
CA LEU A 618 21.25 14.69 -7.68
C LEU A 618 22.08 14.88 -6.42
N ARG A 619 21.50 14.51 -5.27
CA ARG A 619 22.18 14.53 -3.98
C ARG A 619 22.80 13.18 -3.68
N ILE A 620 24.11 13.12 -3.47
CA ILE A 620 24.78 11.89 -3.02
C ILE A 620 24.61 11.77 -1.51
N ASN A 621 24.02 10.66 -1.06
CA ASN A 621 23.61 10.50 0.31
C ASN A 621 24.75 9.92 1.17
N ARG A 622 25.06 10.54 2.32
CA ARG A 622 26.11 10.10 3.27
C ARG A 622 25.92 8.66 3.76
N GLN A 623 26.97 7.92 4.06
CA GLN A 623 26.84 6.55 4.56
C GLN A 623 25.97 6.46 5.84
N ASP A 624 25.09 5.46 5.91
CA ASP A 624 24.28 5.17 7.09
C ASP A 624 24.09 3.65 7.23
N TRP A 625 24.40 3.10 8.41
CA TRP A 625 24.29 1.67 8.68
C TRP A 625 22.85 1.15 8.63
N ARG A 626 21.86 2.04 8.75
CA ARG A 626 20.44 1.72 8.68
C ARG A 626 19.92 1.51 7.26
N ARG A 627 20.71 1.77 6.21
CA ARG A 627 20.32 1.47 4.83
C ARG A 627 20.29 -0.01 4.59
N LEU A 628 19.51 -0.42 3.59
CA LEU A 628 19.49 -1.82 3.19
C LEU A 628 20.81 -2.24 2.54
N MET A 629 21.45 -1.34 1.78
CA MET A 629 22.75 -1.59 1.16
C MET A 629 23.87 -1.59 2.23
N PRO A 630 24.77 -2.58 2.28
CA PRO A 630 25.91 -2.58 3.19
C PRO A 630 26.80 -1.35 3.07
N VAL A 631 27.35 -0.86 4.19
CA VAL A 631 28.15 0.39 4.25
C VAL A 631 29.32 0.41 3.27
N PHE A 632 30.02 -0.71 3.08
CA PHE A 632 31.14 -0.78 2.13
C PHE A 632 30.69 -0.59 0.67
N LEU A 633 29.51 -1.11 0.29
CA LEU A 633 28.93 -0.88 -1.04
C LEU A 633 28.41 0.54 -1.19
N GLN A 634 27.85 1.12 -0.12
CA GLN A 634 27.47 2.55 -0.12
C GLN A 634 28.68 3.43 -0.39
N LYS A 635 29.81 3.18 0.29
CA LYS A 635 31.05 3.90 0.09
C LYS A 635 31.54 3.75 -1.36
N GLN A 636 31.61 2.52 -1.86
CA GLN A 636 32.07 2.25 -3.22
C GLN A 636 31.18 2.94 -4.28
N ALA A 637 29.86 2.87 -4.14
CA ALA A 637 28.93 3.53 -5.06
C ALA A 637 29.07 5.06 -5.03
N ALA A 638 29.20 5.64 -3.84
CA ALA A 638 29.41 7.07 -3.67
C ALA A 638 30.76 7.54 -4.23
N ASP A 639 31.85 6.83 -3.93
CA ASP A 639 33.18 7.15 -4.42
C ASP A 639 33.21 7.08 -5.96
N LEU A 640 32.67 6.01 -6.56
CA LEU A 640 32.56 5.86 -8.01
C LEU A 640 31.73 6.98 -8.65
N ALA A 641 30.57 7.31 -8.07
CA ALA A 641 29.74 8.40 -8.56
C ALA A 641 30.50 9.74 -8.52
N LEU A 642 31.19 10.02 -7.42
CA LEU A 642 31.94 11.26 -7.25
C LEU A 642 33.16 11.31 -8.19
N THR A 643 33.82 10.22 -8.56
CA THR A 643 34.92 10.28 -9.55
C THR A 643 34.51 10.82 -10.93
N LEU A 644 33.21 10.81 -11.26
CA LEU A 644 32.70 11.29 -12.54
C LEU A 644 32.46 12.81 -12.49
N PRO A 645 33.00 13.60 -13.44
CA PRO A 645 32.75 15.04 -13.49
C PRO A 645 31.32 15.36 -13.95
N GLN A 646 30.68 14.43 -14.66
CA GLN A 646 29.33 14.57 -15.18
C GLN A 646 28.63 13.22 -15.23
N LEU A 647 27.32 13.23 -15.01
CA LEU A 647 26.42 12.08 -15.16
C LEU A 647 25.37 12.39 -16.23
N ASP A 648 25.39 11.65 -17.32
CA ASP A 648 24.29 11.68 -18.28
C ASP A 648 23.19 10.71 -17.83
N LEU A 649 22.01 11.28 -17.55
CA LEU A 649 20.84 10.55 -17.05
C LEU A 649 19.64 10.72 -18.00
N ASN A 650 19.87 11.29 -19.20
CA ASN A 650 18.82 11.66 -20.12
C ASN A 650 18.16 10.43 -20.78
N ARG A 651 16.91 10.15 -20.42
CA ARG A 651 16.14 9.01 -20.95
C ARG A 651 15.84 9.09 -22.46
N LYS A 652 15.99 10.26 -23.09
CA LYS A 652 15.64 10.49 -24.50
C LYS A 652 16.83 10.42 -25.46
N ALA A 653 18.06 10.24 -24.97
CA ALA A 653 19.24 10.15 -25.83
C ALA A 653 19.36 8.76 -26.50
N PRO A 654 19.73 8.66 -27.78
CA PRO A 654 19.97 7.37 -28.45
C PRO A 654 21.17 6.64 -27.83
N ARG A 655 21.02 5.32 -27.66
CA ARG A 655 21.89 4.38 -26.92
C ARG A 655 23.41 4.61 -27.11
N GLN A 656 24.09 4.99 -26.03
CA GLN A 656 25.47 4.59 -25.76
C GLN A 656 25.53 3.87 -24.41
N GLN A 657 26.35 2.82 -24.32
CA GLN A 657 26.54 1.97 -23.13
C GLN A 657 26.94 2.72 -21.84
N ALA A 658 27.28 4.02 -21.93
CA ALA A 658 27.57 4.91 -20.80
C ALA A 658 26.33 5.34 -19.97
N ASP A 659 25.10 5.19 -20.49
CA ASP A 659 23.87 5.66 -19.82
C ASP A 659 23.32 4.69 -18.75
N VAL A 660 23.57 3.38 -18.86
CA VAL A 660 23.10 2.41 -17.84
C VAL A 660 23.94 2.47 -16.56
N TYR A 661 25.26 2.63 -16.71
CA TYR A 661 26.18 2.68 -15.58
C TYR A 661 25.95 3.92 -14.71
N GLY A 662 25.90 5.11 -15.32
CA GLY A 662 25.63 6.37 -14.61
C GLY A 662 24.29 6.37 -13.88
N ARG A 663 23.22 5.87 -14.53
CA ARG A 663 21.90 5.73 -13.89
C ARG A 663 21.88 4.74 -12.73
N THR A 664 22.60 3.63 -12.86
CA THR A 664 22.70 2.64 -11.77
C THR A 664 23.44 3.23 -10.58
N LEU A 665 24.57 3.91 -10.81
CA LEU A 665 25.30 4.61 -9.76
C LEU A 665 24.44 5.70 -9.10
N ALA A 666 23.77 6.53 -9.88
CA ALA A 666 22.88 7.56 -9.35
C ALA A 666 21.76 6.95 -8.49
N ALA A 667 21.13 5.85 -8.94
CA ALA A 667 20.08 5.16 -8.20
C ALA A 667 20.56 4.46 -6.91
N LEU A 668 21.84 4.07 -6.84
CA LEU A 668 22.43 3.43 -5.67
C LEU A 668 23.04 4.42 -4.66
N ALA A 669 23.58 5.54 -5.14
CA ALA A 669 24.35 6.47 -4.33
C ALA A 669 23.57 7.75 -3.94
N GLY A 670 22.54 8.11 -4.70
CA GLY A 670 21.90 9.40 -4.54
C GLY A 670 20.42 9.45 -4.87
N GLU A 671 19.87 10.64 -4.66
CA GLU A 671 18.46 10.95 -4.86
C GLU A 671 18.31 12.14 -5.79
N MET A 672 17.33 12.06 -6.69
CA MET A 672 17.14 13.04 -7.75
C MET A 672 15.93 13.93 -7.45
N LEU A 673 16.19 15.22 -7.33
CA LEU A 673 15.22 16.28 -7.10
C LEU A 673 14.94 17.01 -8.41
N HIS A 674 13.68 17.31 -8.68
CA HIS A 674 13.26 18.01 -9.90
C HIS A 674 12.48 19.27 -9.55
N PHE A 675 12.83 20.36 -10.22
CA PHE A 675 12.23 21.67 -10.02
C PHE A 675 11.88 22.29 -11.37
N GLU A 676 10.65 22.79 -11.50
CA GLU A 676 10.34 23.83 -12.49
C GLU A 676 10.97 25.12 -12.00
N ALA A 677 11.77 25.81 -12.80
CA ALA A 677 12.62 26.89 -12.32
C ALA A 677 11.84 28.12 -11.86
N ALA A 678 10.70 28.43 -12.49
CA ALA A 678 9.99 29.70 -12.32
C ALA A 678 9.63 30.05 -10.85
N PRO A 679 9.07 29.14 -10.03
CA PRO A 679 8.82 29.41 -8.62
C PRO A 679 10.07 29.68 -7.75
N TRP A 680 11.26 29.35 -8.25
CA TRP A 680 12.53 29.41 -7.52
C TRP A 680 13.45 30.55 -7.99
N MET A 681 13.02 31.33 -8.98
CA MET A 681 13.78 32.46 -9.51
C MET A 681 13.63 33.70 -8.61
N GLN A 682 14.71 34.46 -8.48
CA GLN A 682 14.81 35.72 -7.75
C GLN A 682 15.80 36.65 -8.46
N GLY A 683 15.32 37.40 -9.45
CA GLY A 683 16.18 38.21 -10.31
C GLY A 683 17.20 37.35 -11.07
N GLU A 684 18.49 37.65 -10.89
CA GLU A 684 19.63 36.93 -11.49
C GLU A 684 19.99 35.62 -10.75
N TYR A 685 19.18 35.23 -9.76
CA TYR A 685 19.41 34.05 -8.95
C TYR A 685 18.33 33.00 -9.14
N VAL A 686 18.72 31.72 -9.03
CA VAL A 686 17.79 30.62 -8.80
C VAL A 686 18.20 29.90 -7.52
N ALA A 687 17.29 29.80 -6.57
CA ALA A 687 17.55 29.15 -5.28
C ALA A 687 16.61 27.96 -5.08
N VAL A 688 17.17 26.75 -5.19
CA VAL A 688 16.44 25.51 -4.95
C VAL A 688 16.88 24.88 -3.63
N PRO A 689 15.95 24.42 -2.80
CA PRO A 689 16.30 23.76 -1.55
C PRO A 689 16.76 22.32 -1.88
N VAL A 690 17.86 21.85 -1.28
CA VAL A 690 18.50 20.56 -1.62
C VAL A 690 18.48 19.52 -0.51
N SER A 691 18.47 19.96 0.75
CA SER A 691 18.31 19.09 1.92
C SER A 691 17.90 19.90 3.15
N GLN A 692 17.66 19.23 4.27
CA GLN A 692 17.62 19.92 5.56
C GLN A 692 19.02 20.36 5.99
N ALA A 693 19.11 21.48 6.70
CA ALA A 693 20.38 22.04 7.16
C ALA A 693 21.22 21.01 7.94
N VAL A 694 20.61 20.16 8.77
CA VAL A 694 21.33 19.17 9.59
C VAL A 694 21.95 18.03 8.75
N SER A 695 21.44 17.81 7.53
CA SER A 695 21.87 16.72 6.64
C SER A 695 22.48 17.26 5.35
N ALA A 696 23.76 17.66 5.40
CA ALA A 696 24.48 18.07 4.20
C ALA A 696 24.79 16.84 3.32
N PRO A 697 24.52 16.89 2.00
CA PRO A 697 24.86 15.80 1.08
C PRO A 697 26.37 15.58 1.02
N LEU A 698 26.79 14.38 0.61
CA LEU A 698 28.20 14.06 0.38
C LEU A 698 28.74 14.77 -0.88
N GLY A 699 27.87 14.96 -1.87
CA GLY A 699 28.16 15.69 -3.10
C GLY A 699 26.86 16.01 -3.86
N LEU A 700 26.96 16.93 -4.82
CA LEU A 700 25.82 17.41 -5.61
C LEU A 700 26.16 17.36 -7.09
N PHE A 701 25.19 16.95 -7.89
CA PHE A 701 25.21 17.17 -9.33
C PHE A 701 24.00 18.01 -9.73
N VAL A 702 24.16 18.86 -10.74
CA VAL A 702 23.11 19.74 -11.23
C VAL A 702 22.95 19.61 -12.73
N GLY A 703 21.73 19.35 -13.17
CA GLY A 703 21.32 19.35 -14.58
C GLY A 703 20.37 20.51 -14.86
N ILE A 704 20.54 21.16 -16.02
CA ILE A 704 19.70 22.26 -16.49
C ILE A 704 18.95 21.81 -17.75
N ASN A 705 17.65 22.11 -17.82
CA ASN A 705 16.79 21.84 -18.99
C ASN A 705 16.90 20.39 -19.53
N ASP A 706 16.89 19.40 -18.63
CA ASP A 706 17.03 17.97 -18.93
C ASP A 706 18.39 17.56 -19.56
N GLY A 707 19.40 18.44 -19.45
CA GLY A 707 20.78 18.17 -19.84
C GLY A 707 21.55 17.30 -18.85
N ALA A 708 22.77 16.90 -19.23
CA ALA A 708 23.62 16.06 -18.41
C ALA A 708 24.06 16.77 -17.11
N MET A 709 24.11 16.03 -16.01
CA MET A 709 24.27 16.59 -14.67
C MET A 709 25.74 16.81 -14.32
N ALA A 710 26.13 18.05 -14.09
CA ALA A 710 27.51 18.42 -13.76
C ALA A 710 27.76 18.33 -12.25
N ARG A 711 28.90 17.77 -11.84
CA ARG A 711 29.33 17.72 -10.43
C ARG A 711 29.65 19.12 -9.92
N LEU A 712 29.12 19.47 -8.74
CA LEU A 712 29.50 20.69 -8.02
C LEU A 712 30.44 20.33 -6.88
N ASP A 713 31.65 20.88 -6.93
CA ASP A 713 32.66 20.71 -5.88
C ASP A 713 32.74 21.93 -4.98
N LEU A 714 33.16 21.73 -3.73
CA LEU A 714 33.53 22.85 -2.87
C LEU A 714 34.70 23.59 -3.54
N SER A 715 34.58 24.91 -3.68
CA SER A 715 35.77 25.70 -3.99
C SER A 715 36.72 25.55 -2.81
N ASN A 716 37.99 25.19 -3.07
CA ASN A 716 39.01 24.95 -2.02
C ASN A 716 38.82 25.92 -0.84
N PRO A 717 38.73 25.39 0.41
CA PRO A 717 38.35 26.17 1.59
C PRO A 717 39.27 27.35 1.88
#